data_AF-A0A2E9NQE2-F1
#
_entry.id   AF-A0A2E9NQE2-F1
#
_cell.length_a   1.000
_cell.length_b   1.000
_cell.length_c   1.000
_cell.angle_alpha   90.00
_cell.angle_beta   90.00
_cell.angle_gamma   90.00
#
_symmetry.space_group_name_H-M   'P 1'
#
loop_
_entity.id
_entity.type
_entity.pdbx_description
1 polymer ?
#
loop_
_entity_poly.entity_id
_entity_poly.type
_entity_poly.pdbx_seq_one_letter_code
_entity_poly.pdbx_strand_id
1 'polypeptide(L)'
;MKRWRIWVCGPLAGLGVALAPSSAEAQIPFGEQRYEYALSDVLPDATVFDRVETYWRGYASADRVELVGYVLLTDDLVDTPGYSGETMNTLVGMDADGAITGVKIVRHSEPIVLIGLPEATIHEFTNQYPGKQITDRILISREPTPDYVTVDGISGATVTAVAENATILEASRLVGRAEGIVSAAQVRTRRPSTAFQPYTWRRLASRGAIGSITIVPAELGLTGPANAVDVRFAILDPPSVGRNLVGERFYDIVRARLDRDGGSALYIGGFGELSFKGAGFARGGIFDRFVLEQSGDLVVFRDLDYLALPIDAAAGAPSFREGGVFFTDDRFDPTQPFTFRLTVPYRVRDERRYATFVADYQLPTRFVDADMPFWVTRWQASWVGATFTALLLGGLLAAFTLRLQLLPYRKLLRRSTALLAAVGLGMLLKAQPSTTQILTLFGSASRLEFPSEIFLSEPLIFLLWLVTAGTLVVWGRGFFCGWACPYGALLELLIGVWEKVAPPALRKRFDDWRPPRYLHYGKILVFTFILAVSFVSLPLAEAINEIEPFKTFVLNLDRPWTFLLYFAAVTLISVPSYRFFCRFLCPLGGALAIPSIKSPLLPLLRYESCNTCKICAKGCEPTAISFETGRINYQECLMCWDCQATGTDEAVCPELIVSNREQRPVRMLVGSLVLGLLAWPAVAHADTVRVRPGMLADTLAEAQAGDVLLLEPGVHAGPLHIERTVTLRGEAGAIVDGGGTGHAVIIDAPGAAIENLTIRHCRISDAFTDSAVWVEQDSTGARVIGNTIEACRFGIWVHGTAEAEVAGNHVVGLQEATQNERGDCIHLWDADGIRVTDNDLSSCRDGIYMELTSEATIDRNRITDSRYAIHTMWCDESRYRGNYAHENLVGLALMFSKEIEAKQNILHNNRTHGILWVQVTYGTAADNVVIGNTKGLFVYNSLYNTIRGNLVARNNLGGHYWGGSEENVMEANAFIENEIQVKFVAAKDQTWVGNYWSDYGGWDLDDDGSGEVPYRSNTLVDALLYAHPSAKFLLTSPAFQVLALAEREFPIITVPKIVDPSPQMSPSMAEWATLLAQYPAAPAEYYLEMEKLPHIPGGQP
;
A
#
# COMPACT_ATOMS: atom_id res chain seq x y z
N MET A 1 -65.61 -2.94 -48.71
CA MET A 1 -66.73 -2.28 -47.98
C MET A 1 -66.48 -2.46 -46.49
N LYS A 2 -66.67 -1.50 -45.57
CA LYS A 2 -67.09 -0.08 -45.65
C LYS A 2 -66.19 0.77 -44.70
N ARG A 3 -66.25 2.11 -44.84
CA ARG A 3 -65.63 3.14 -43.97
C ARG A 3 -66.00 2.92 -42.47
N TRP A 4 -65.28 3.42 -41.47
CA TRP A 4 -65.15 4.84 -41.02
C TRP A 4 -63.88 4.97 -40.11
N ARG A 5 -63.01 6.00 -40.25
CA ARG A 5 -63.05 7.38 -39.68
C ARG A 5 -62.90 7.42 -38.12
N ILE A 6 -62.12 8.31 -37.47
CA ILE A 6 -61.26 9.45 -37.93
C ILE A 6 -60.26 9.93 -36.83
N TRP A 7 -59.01 10.27 -37.20
CA TRP A 7 -58.08 11.30 -36.63
C TRP A 7 -57.51 11.06 -35.19
N VAL A 8 -56.38 11.65 -34.76
CA VAL A 8 -55.69 12.90 -35.18
C VAL A 8 -54.22 12.72 -35.64
N CYS A 9 -53.84 13.61 -36.56
CA CYS A 9 -52.56 14.02 -37.14
C CYS A 9 -51.33 14.05 -36.19
N GLY A 10 -50.09 14.16 -36.72
CA GLY A 10 -49.68 14.34 -38.12
C GLY A 10 -48.20 14.70 -38.32
N PRO A 11 -47.72 14.85 -39.58
CA PRO A 11 -46.43 14.28 -39.96
C PRO A 11 -45.47 15.22 -40.72
N LEU A 12 -44.25 14.73 -41.01
CA LEU A 12 -43.42 14.94 -42.21
C LEU A 12 -42.16 14.04 -42.04
N ALA A 13 -41.80 13.05 -42.85
CA ALA A 13 -42.11 12.62 -44.23
C ALA A 13 -41.26 13.23 -45.36
N GLY A 14 -40.08 12.62 -45.59
CA GLY A 14 -39.61 12.33 -46.95
C GLY A 14 -38.41 13.11 -47.48
N LEU A 15 -37.27 12.42 -47.62
CA LEU A 15 -36.43 12.45 -48.83
C LEU A 15 -35.44 11.28 -48.81
N GLY A 16 -35.56 10.38 -49.78
CA GLY A 16 -34.50 9.43 -50.10
C GLY A 16 -33.59 10.05 -51.16
N VAL A 17 -32.31 10.21 -50.85
CA VAL A 17 -31.28 10.69 -51.79
C VAL A 17 -30.19 9.63 -51.84
N ALA A 18 -29.82 9.22 -53.05
CA ALA A 18 -28.68 8.34 -53.25
C ALA A 18 -27.39 9.15 -53.04
N LEU A 19 -26.67 8.86 -51.95
CA LEU A 19 -25.28 9.29 -51.80
C LEU A 19 -24.38 8.22 -52.42
N ALA A 20 -23.85 8.53 -53.60
CA ALA A 20 -22.62 7.87 -54.04
C ALA A 20 -21.49 8.30 -53.09
N PRO A 21 -20.52 7.41 -52.77
CA PRO A 21 -19.37 7.81 -51.99
C PRO A 21 -18.54 8.82 -52.80
N SER A 22 -18.59 10.09 -52.40
CA SER A 22 -17.58 11.06 -52.77
C SER A 22 -16.27 10.64 -52.11
N SER A 23 -15.23 10.37 -52.90
CA SER A 23 -13.87 10.18 -52.42
C SER A 23 -13.37 11.49 -51.81
N ALA A 24 -13.58 11.65 -50.50
CA ALA A 24 -12.98 12.67 -49.68
C ALA A 24 -11.84 12.01 -48.89
N GLU A 25 -10.66 12.61 -48.92
CA GLU A 25 -9.48 12.09 -48.24
C GLU A 25 -9.70 12.06 -46.73
N ALA A 26 -9.48 10.90 -46.11
CA ALA A 26 -9.76 10.67 -44.69
C ALA A 26 -8.67 11.29 -43.80
N GLN A 27 -8.73 12.61 -43.60
CA GLN A 27 -7.87 13.33 -42.66
C GLN A 27 -8.22 13.01 -41.19
N ILE A 28 -7.21 13.05 -40.33
CA ILE A 28 -7.33 12.76 -38.90
C ILE A 28 -8.07 13.92 -38.19
N PRO A 29 -8.98 13.67 -37.23
CA PRO A 29 -9.65 14.72 -36.47
C PRO A 29 -8.69 15.61 -35.65
N PHE A 30 -9.08 16.87 -35.44
CA PHE A 30 -8.24 17.91 -34.84
C PHE A 30 -7.75 17.62 -33.41
N GLY A 31 -6.44 17.83 -33.24
CA GLY A 31 -5.69 18.02 -31.99
C GLY A 31 -4.36 18.71 -32.34
N GLU A 32 -3.50 19.04 -31.37
CA GLU A 32 -2.18 19.63 -31.64
C GLU A 32 -1.21 18.59 -32.25
N GLN A 33 -1.28 18.41 -33.57
CA GLN A 33 -0.41 17.51 -34.32
C GLN A 33 0.89 18.20 -34.73
N ARG A 34 2.02 17.50 -34.63
CA ARG A 34 3.33 17.95 -35.14
C ARG A 34 3.53 17.56 -36.61
N TYR A 35 2.89 16.46 -37.04
CA TYR A 35 2.93 15.94 -38.40
C TYR A 35 1.54 15.48 -38.84
N GLU A 36 1.11 15.92 -40.04
CA GLU A 36 -0.09 15.41 -40.70
C GLU A 36 0.26 14.15 -41.53
N TYR A 37 -0.48 13.06 -41.34
CA TYR A 37 -0.38 11.82 -42.12
C TYR A 37 -1.78 11.32 -42.50
N ALA A 38 -1.87 10.62 -43.64
CA ALA A 38 -3.09 9.93 -44.07
C ALA A 38 -3.08 8.46 -43.61
N LEU A 39 -4.25 7.84 -43.44
CA LEU A 39 -4.37 6.42 -43.10
C LEU A 39 -3.70 5.49 -44.16
N SER A 40 -3.67 5.95 -45.42
CA SER A 40 -2.96 5.29 -46.53
C SER A 40 -1.44 5.32 -46.42
N ASP A 41 -0.84 6.19 -45.61
CA ASP A 41 0.62 6.30 -45.47
C ASP A 41 1.22 5.14 -44.66
N VAL A 42 0.36 4.37 -43.99
CA VAL A 42 0.73 3.14 -43.27
C VAL A 42 0.03 1.88 -43.81
N LEU A 43 -1.09 2.01 -44.52
CA LEU A 43 -1.79 0.89 -45.19
C LEU A 43 -2.14 1.26 -46.65
N PRO A 44 -1.16 1.24 -47.57
CA PRO A 44 -1.28 1.86 -48.90
C PRO A 44 -2.21 1.12 -49.87
N ASP A 45 -2.45 -0.17 -49.66
CA ASP A 45 -3.33 -0.99 -50.51
C ASP A 45 -4.83 -0.82 -50.19
N ALA A 46 -5.17 -0.07 -49.14
CA ALA A 46 -6.55 0.24 -48.77
C ALA A 46 -7.03 1.58 -49.37
N THR A 47 -8.17 1.56 -50.06
CA THR A 47 -8.78 2.75 -50.69
C THR A 47 -9.97 3.33 -49.92
N VAL A 48 -10.54 2.57 -48.99
CA VAL A 48 -11.66 3.01 -48.12
C VAL A 48 -11.44 2.53 -46.69
N PHE A 49 -11.62 3.43 -45.73
CA PHE A 49 -11.46 3.16 -44.30
C PHE A 49 -12.78 3.35 -43.53
N ASP A 50 -13.13 2.39 -42.67
CA ASP A 50 -14.24 2.50 -41.71
C ASP A 50 -13.70 2.53 -40.27
N ARG A 51 -14.11 3.50 -39.45
CA ARG A 51 -13.73 3.55 -38.02
C ARG A 51 -14.60 2.57 -37.21
N VAL A 52 -13.95 1.70 -36.45
CA VAL A 52 -14.52 0.77 -35.48
C VAL A 52 -14.00 1.18 -34.11
N GLU A 53 -14.79 1.97 -33.38
CA GLU A 53 -14.44 2.54 -32.07
C GLU A 53 -13.09 3.30 -32.10
N THR A 54 -12.00 2.66 -31.67
CA THR A 54 -10.64 3.24 -31.50
C THR A 54 -9.68 2.97 -32.66
N TYR A 55 -10.08 2.21 -33.69
CA TYR A 55 -9.23 1.90 -34.85
C TYR A 55 -10.03 1.93 -36.16
N TRP A 56 -9.35 1.70 -37.29
CA TRP A 56 -9.94 1.69 -38.64
C TRP A 56 -9.70 0.35 -39.34
N ARG A 57 -10.70 -0.10 -40.11
CA ARG A 57 -10.60 -1.20 -41.08
C ARG A 57 -10.40 -0.64 -42.48
N GLY A 58 -9.36 -1.10 -43.19
CA GLY A 58 -9.04 -0.69 -44.56
C GLY A 58 -9.48 -1.74 -45.58
N TYR A 59 -10.16 -1.29 -46.64
CA TYR A 59 -10.68 -2.13 -47.72
C TYR A 59 -10.07 -1.77 -49.08
N ALA A 60 -9.83 -2.77 -49.94
CA ALA A 60 -9.21 -2.57 -51.25
C ALA A 60 -10.11 -1.75 -52.20
N SER A 61 -11.43 -1.88 -52.06
CA SER A 61 -12.43 -1.31 -52.97
C SER A 61 -13.67 -0.80 -52.24
N ALA A 62 -14.38 0.14 -52.89
CA ALA A 62 -15.53 0.85 -52.30
C ALA A 62 -16.80 -0.01 -52.08
N ASP A 63 -16.79 -1.28 -52.52
CA ASP A 63 -17.81 -2.28 -52.21
C ASP A 63 -17.56 -3.01 -50.87
N ARG A 64 -16.40 -2.80 -50.24
CA ARG A 64 -16.04 -3.28 -48.88
C ARG A 64 -16.03 -4.81 -48.74
N VAL A 65 -15.76 -5.52 -49.84
CA VAL A 65 -15.73 -6.99 -49.87
C VAL A 65 -14.38 -7.55 -49.43
N GLU A 66 -13.28 -6.91 -49.82
CA GLU A 66 -11.91 -7.35 -49.55
C GLU A 66 -11.27 -6.44 -48.48
N LEU A 67 -11.08 -7.01 -47.28
CA LEU A 67 -10.39 -6.38 -46.16
C LEU A 67 -8.88 -6.52 -46.35
N VAL A 68 -8.18 -5.39 -46.43
CA VAL A 68 -6.72 -5.32 -46.60
C VAL A 68 -6.01 -5.40 -45.25
N GLY A 69 -6.61 -4.79 -44.21
CA GLY A 69 -6.02 -4.74 -42.89
C GLY A 69 -6.63 -3.64 -42.02
N TYR A 70 -5.83 -3.11 -41.11
CA TYR A 70 -6.22 -2.23 -40.03
C TYR A 70 -5.25 -1.06 -39.90
N VAL A 71 -5.75 0.07 -39.42
CA VAL A 71 -4.94 1.23 -39.04
C VAL A 71 -5.38 1.67 -37.65
N LEU A 72 -4.43 2.06 -36.80
CA LEU A 72 -4.66 2.44 -35.41
C LEU A 72 -3.76 3.60 -34.98
N LEU A 73 -4.23 4.41 -34.04
CA LEU A 73 -3.42 5.38 -33.29
C LEU A 73 -3.14 4.78 -31.91
N THR A 74 -1.92 4.94 -31.41
CA THR A 74 -1.54 4.38 -30.09
C THR A 74 -2.25 5.05 -28.93
N ASP A 75 -2.37 6.39 -28.90
CA ASP A 75 -3.10 7.13 -27.85
C ASP A 75 -4.59 6.74 -27.72
N ASP A 76 -5.20 6.19 -28.79
CA ASP A 76 -6.59 5.70 -28.77
C ASP A 76 -6.71 4.31 -28.09
N LEU A 77 -5.59 3.69 -27.69
CA LEU A 77 -5.51 2.28 -27.28
C LEU A 77 -4.60 2.00 -26.06
N VAL A 78 -3.49 2.72 -25.88
CA VAL A 78 -2.47 2.45 -24.84
C VAL A 78 -1.83 3.73 -24.28
N ASP A 79 -1.86 3.88 -22.94
CA ASP A 79 -1.26 5.02 -22.22
C ASP A 79 0.21 4.75 -21.83
N THR A 80 1.09 4.50 -22.80
CA THR A 80 2.51 4.16 -22.55
C THR A 80 3.40 5.41 -22.64
N PRO A 81 3.98 5.91 -21.52
CA PRO A 81 4.78 7.13 -21.51
C PRO A 81 6.24 6.92 -21.95
N GLY A 82 6.78 7.93 -22.65
CA GLY A 82 8.20 8.03 -23.02
C GLY A 82 9.09 8.62 -21.92
N TYR A 83 10.30 9.05 -22.28
CA TYR A 83 11.23 9.74 -21.36
C TYR A 83 10.73 11.12 -20.92
N SER A 84 9.80 11.71 -21.69
CA SER A 84 9.06 12.93 -21.36
C SER A 84 8.03 12.77 -20.23
N GLY A 85 7.56 11.53 -19.96
CA GLY A 85 6.35 11.28 -19.18
C GLY A 85 5.04 11.43 -19.96
N GLU A 86 5.09 11.94 -21.20
CA GLU A 86 3.96 11.98 -22.15
C GLU A 86 3.95 10.71 -23.02
N THR A 87 2.81 10.37 -23.62
CA THR A 87 2.71 9.29 -24.60
C THR A 87 3.37 9.64 -25.94
N MET A 88 3.78 8.61 -26.68
CA MET A 88 4.15 8.73 -28.09
C MET A 88 2.95 8.33 -28.96
N ASN A 89 2.38 9.31 -29.65
CA ASN A 89 1.25 9.10 -30.55
C ASN A 89 1.76 8.66 -31.92
N THR A 90 1.54 7.40 -32.24
CA THR A 90 2.06 6.71 -33.42
C THR A 90 0.89 6.09 -34.18
N LEU A 91 0.83 6.42 -35.48
CA LEU A 91 -0.04 5.79 -36.46
C LEU A 91 0.62 4.48 -36.92
N VAL A 92 -0.04 3.35 -36.71
CA VAL A 92 0.42 2.02 -37.12
C VAL A 92 -0.56 1.42 -38.12
N GLY A 93 -0.04 0.87 -39.21
CA GLY A 93 -0.77 0.06 -40.18
C GLY A 93 -0.39 -1.41 -40.02
N MET A 94 -1.38 -2.29 -40.18
CA MET A 94 -1.24 -3.73 -40.02
C MET A 94 -2.11 -4.45 -41.07
N ASP A 95 -1.64 -5.54 -41.65
CA ASP A 95 -2.44 -6.33 -42.60
C ASP A 95 -3.47 -7.26 -41.90
N ALA A 96 -4.21 -8.03 -42.70
CA ALA A 96 -5.21 -8.98 -42.20
C ALA A 96 -4.63 -10.16 -41.39
N ASP A 97 -3.35 -10.52 -41.58
CA ASP A 97 -2.65 -11.63 -40.93
C ASP A 97 -1.76 -11.19 -39.74
N GLY A 98 -1.69 -9.88 -39.48
CA GLY A 98 -0.95 -9.30 -38.36
C GLY A 98 0.50 -8.91 -38.67
N ALA A 99 0.87 -8.71 -39.94
CA ALA A 99 2.14 -8.08 -40.30
C ALA A 99 2.02 -6.55 -40.19
N ILE A 100 3.03 -5.87 -39.63
CA ILE A 100 3.08 -4.40 -39.60
C ILE A 100 3.39 -3.90 -41.01
N THR A 101 2.52 -3.06 -41.58
CA THR A 101 2.69 -2.50 -42.94
C THR A 101 3.32 -1.10 -42.93
N GLY A 102 3.17 -0.34 -41.85
CA GLY A 102 3.74 1.00 -41.72
C GLY A 102 3.66 1.56 -40.30
N VAL A 103 4.59 2.45 -39.95
CA VAL A 103 4.64 3.14 -38.65
C VAL A 103 5.05 4.60 -38.86
N LYS A 104 4.30 5.56 -38.29
CA LYS A 104 4.54 7.02 -38.36
C LYS A 104 4.19 7.70 -37.04
N ILE A 105 5.15 8.41 -36.43
CA ILE A 105 4.92 9.20 -35.21
C ILE A 105 4.24 10.53 -35.56
N VAL A 106 3.05 10.75 -35.00
CA VAL A 106 2.18 11.94 -35.19
C VAL A 106 2.52 13.03 -34.16
N ARG A 107 2.78 12.65 -32.91
CA ARG A 107 3.13 13.55 -31.79
C ARG A 107 4.10 12.84 -30.83
N HIS A 108 5.17 13.53 -30.43
CA HIS A 108 6.05 13.13 -29.33
C HIS A 108 6.66 14.38 -28.65
N SER A 109 7.10 14.22 -27.40
CA SER A 109 7.59 15.32 -26.54
C SER A 109 9.01 15.07 -26.01
N GLU A 110 9.77 14.15 -26.61
CA GLU A 110 10.94 13.51 -25.99
C GLU A 110 12.16 14.46 -25.82
N PRO A 111 12.54 14.86 -24.57
CA PRO A 111 13.53 15.91 -24.33
C PRO A 111 14.90 15.65 -24.97
N ILE A 112 15.32 14.39 -25.04
CA ILE A 112 16.65 14.02 -25.55
C ILE A 112 16.80 14.23 -27.07
N VAL A 113 15.68 14.24 -27.80
CA VAL A 113 15.62 14.61 -29.24
C VAL A 113 15.39 16.11 -29.42
N LEU A 114 14.72 16.77 -28.47
CA LEU A 114 14.58 18.23 -28.46
C LEU A 114 15.89 18.97 -28.09
N ILE A 115 16.82 18.32 -27.39
CA ILE A 115 18.00 18.96 -26.77
C ILE A 115 19.35 18.44 -27.34
N GLY A 116 19.41 17.29 -28.04
CA GLY A 116 20.71 16.78 -28.52
C GLY A 116 20.77 15.69 -29.59
N LEU A 117 19.66 15.06 -30.01
CA LEU A 117 19.65 14.05 -31.08
C LEU A 117 18.84 14.52 -32.30
N PRO A 118 19.24 14.21 -33.55
CA PRO A 118 18.44 14.52 -34.73
C PRO A 118 17.09 13.79 -34.72
N GLU A 119 16.01 14.49 -35.01
CA GLU A 119 14.65 13.92 -35.06
C GLU A 119 14.49 12.80 -36.10
N ALA A 120 15.29 12.83 -37.17
CA ALA A 120 15.41 11.74 -38.14
C ALA A 120 15.71 10.38 -37.48
N THR A 121 16.48 10.33 -36.39
CA THR A 121 16.88 9.08 -35.73
C THR A 121 15.71 8.39 -35.01
N ILE A 122 14.65 9.11 -34.63
CA ILE A 122 13.39 8.49 -34.17
C ILE A 122 12.65 7.84 -35.36
N HIS A 123 12.61 8.49 -36.53
CA HIS A 123 11.99 7.90 -37.72
C HIS A 123 12.81 6.71 -38.28
N GLU A 124 14.15 6.75 -38.17
CA GLU A 124 15.04 5.62 -38.48
C GLU A 124 14.80 4.42 -37.54
N PHE A 125 14.31 4.65 -36.31
CA PHE A 125 13.86 3.58 -35.42
C PHE A 125 12.53 2.98 -35.90
N THR A 126 11.48 3.79 -36.10
CA THR A 126 10.16 3.27 -36.49
C THR A 126 10.12 2.66 -37.89
N ASN A 127 10.94 3.14 -38.82
CA ASN A 127 11.06 2.58 -40.18
C ASN A 127 11.65 1.15 -40.21
N GLN A 128 12.09 0.58 -39.08
CA GLN A 128 12.53 -0.82 -38.98
C GLN A 128 11.38 -1.82 -38.77
N TYR A 129 10.19 -1.37 -38.37
CA TYR A 129 9.07 -2.25 -38.01
C TYR A 129 8.30 -2.88 -39.19
N PRO A 130 8.15 -2.23 -40.38
CA PRO A 130 7.43 -2.82 -41.50
C PRO A 130 7.98 -4.20 -41.91
N GLY A 131 7.09 -5.16 -42.10
CA GLY A 131 7.42 -6.56 -42.43
C GLY A 131 7.74 -7.46 -41.22
N LYS A 132 7.51 -7.02 -39.98
CA LYS A 132 7.53 -7.84 -38.76
C LYS A 132 6.10 -8.20 -38.33
N GLN A 133 5.89 -9.36 -37.73
CA GLN A 133 4.59 -9.76 -37.19
C GLN A 133 4.35 -9.16 -35.80
N ILE A 134 3.09 -8.88 -35.46
CA ILE A 134 2.69 -8.59 -34.07
C ILE A 134 2.99 -9.76 -33.11
N THR A 135 3.12 -10.97 -33.62
CA THR A 135 3.51 -12.18 -32.85
C THR A 135 5.02 -12.35 -32.71
N ASP A 136 5.86 -11.53 -33.35
CA ASP A 136 7.31 -11.62 -33.23
C ASP A 136 7.80 -11.21 -31.83
N ARG A 137 8.80 -11.95 -31.33
CA ARG A 137 9.53 -11.59 -30.12
C ARG A 137 10.56 -10.51 -30.45
N ILE A 138 10.13 -9.25 -30.52
CA ILE A 138 11.03 -8.15 -30.91
C ILE A 138 12.01 -7.80 -29.77
N LEU A 139 13.29 -7.65 -30.12
CA LEU A 139 14.40 -7.36 -29.21
C LEU A 139 15.16 -6.11 -29.66
N ILE A 140 15.25 -5.10 -28.79
CA ILE A 140 16.14 -3.96 -29.01
C ILE A 140 17.57 -4.43 -28.72
N SER A 141 18.32 -4.71 -29.77
CA SER A 141 19.70 -5.22 -29.74
C SER A 141 20.34 -5.12 -31.12
N ARG A 142 21.62 -4.72 -31.16
CA ARG A 142 22.47 -4.79 -32.36
C ARG A 142 22.98 -6.19 -32.68
N GLU A 143 22.88 -7.10 -31.72
CA GLU A 143 23.47 -8.44 -31.81
C GLU A 143 22.33 -9.48 -31.99
N PRO A 144 22.34 -10.27 -33.09
CA PRO A 144 21.31 -11.26 -33.36
C PRO A 144 21.19 -12.28 -32.23
N THR A 145 20.01 -12.36 -31.63
CA THR A 145 19.72 -13.27 -30.51
C THR A 145 18.83 -14.42 -31.02
N PRO A 146 19.17 -15.69 -30.75
CA PRO A 146 18.34 -16.83 -31.17
C PRO A 146 16.89 -16.68 -30.69
N ASP A 147 15.94 -17.02 -31.55
CA ASP A 147 14.49 -16.97 -31.30
C ASP A 147 13.88 -15.56 -31.06
N TYR A 148 14.63 -14.47 -31.34
CA TYR A 148 14.14 -13.08 -31.33
C TYR A 148 14.38 -12.35 -32.66
N VAL A 149 13.48 -11.41 -32.98
CA VAL A 149 13.61 -10.50 -34.13
C VAL A 149 14.22 -9.18 -33.66
N THR A 150 15.42 -8.84 -34.12
CA THR A 150 16.10 -7.62 -33.64
C THR A 150 15.59 -6.32 -34.26
N VAL A 151 15.77 -5.23 -33.52
CA VAL A 151 15.73 -3.82 -33.98
C VAL A 151 16.87 -3.04 -33.34
N ASP A 152 17.44 -2.10 -34.08
CA ASP A 152 18.55 -1.23 -33.69
C ASP A 152 18.03 -0.08 -32.80
N GLY A 153 18.40 -0.06 -31.52
CA GLY A 153 17.96 0.95 -30.56
C GLY A 153 18.66 2.31 -30.67
N ILE A 154 17.98 3.38 -30.26
CA ILE A 154 18.50 4.75 -30.33
C ILE A 154 19.62 4.97 -29.29
N SER A 155 20.79 5.38 -29.77
CA SER A 155 21.93 5.68 -28.90
C SER A 155 21.64 6.90 -28.01
N GLY A 156 21.75 6.73 -26.70
CA GLY A 156 21.41 7.77 -25.72
C GLY A 156 19.93 7.80 -25.31
N ALA A 157 18.99 7.61 -26.24
CA ALA A 157 17.54 7.61 -25.99
C ALA A 157 16.96 6.20 -25.77
N THR A 158 17.56 5.44 -24.86
CA THR A 158 17.19 4.03 -24.61
C THR A 158 15.76 3.90 -24.05
N VAL A 159 15.36 4.80 -23.15
CA VAL A 159 14.00 4.88 -22.60
C VAL A 159 12.97 5.03 -23.73
N THR A 160 13.17 6.03 -24.59
CA THR A 160 12.32 6.34 -25.75
C THR A 160 12.16 5.13 -26.68
N ALA A 161 13.25 4.45 -27.02
CA ALA A 161 13.20 3.27 -27.90
C ALA A 161 12.47 2.07 -27.25
N VAL A 162 12.63 1.86 -25.94
CA VAL A 162 11.92 0.81 -25.19
C VAL A 162 10.43 1.11 -25.09
N ALA A 163 10.06 2.35 -24.77
CA ALA A 163 8.67 2.80 -24.70
C ALA A 163 7.97 2.62 -26.06
N GLU A 164 8.49 3.21 -27.14
CA GLU A 164 7.89 3.13 -28.48
C GLU A 164 7.75 1.68 -28.98
N ASN A 165 8.74 0.82 -28.72
CA ASN A 165 8.62 -0.61 -29.05
C ASN A 165 7.45 -1.30 -28.32
N ALA A 166 7.24 -0.99 -27.04
CA ALA A 166 6.11 -1.53 -26.29
C ALA A 166 4.78 -0.97 -26.84
N THR A 167 4.70 0.36 -27.01
CA THR A 167 3.52 1.07 -27.53
C THR A 167 3.03 0.51 -28.87
N ILE A 168 3.91 0.37 -29.86
CA ILE A 168 3.57 -0.17 -31.19
C ILE A 168 2.98 -1.59 -31.08
N LEU A 169 3.65 -2.48 -30.34
CA LEU A 169 3.29 -3.89 -30.28
C LEU A 169 2.04 -4.15 -29.44
N GLU A 170 1.88 -3.44 -28.32
CA GLU A 170 0.73 -3.58 -27.42
C GLU A 170 -0.56 -3.11 -28.11
N ALA A 171 -0.57 -1.92 -28.71
CA ALA A 171 -1.72 -1.38 -29.43
C ALA A 171 -2.13 -2.28 -30.62
N SER A 172 -1.14 -2.76 -31.39
CA SER A 172 -1.40 -3.66 -32.53
C SER A 172 -1.96 -5.02 -32.08
N ARG A 173 -1.54 -5.54 -30.92
CA ARG A 173 -2.08 -6.79 -30.34
C ARG A 173 -3.47 -6.63 -29.74
N LEU A 174 -3.84 -5.44 -29.23
CA LEU A 174 -5.22 -5.18 -28.80
C LEU A 174 -6.19 -5.27 -29.97
N VAL A 175 -5.88 -4.63 -31.11
CA VAL A 175 -6.64 -4.77 -32.35
C VAL A 175 -6.61 -6.22 -32.86
N GLY A 176 -5.43 -6.85 -32.88
CA GLY A 176 -5.28 -8.26 -33.27
C GLY A 176 -6.07 -9.25 -32.41
N ARG A 177 -6.34 -8.95 -31.13
CA ARG A 177 -7.23 -9.73 -30.25
C ARG A 177 -8.70 -9.45 -30.52
N ALA A 178 -9.07 -8.20 -30.75
CA ALA A 178 -10.45 -7.81 -31.08
C ALA A 178 -10.94 -8.47 -32.38
N GLU A 179 -10.04 -8.61 -33.37
CA GLU A 179 -10.31 -9.20 -34.69
C GLU A 179 -9.99 -10.70 -34.78
N GLY A 180 -9.47 -11.31 -33.69
CA GLY A 180 -9.20 -12.75 -33.61
C GLY A 180 -7.94 -13.26 -34.31
N ILE A 181 -7.08 -12.35 -34.79
CA ILE A 181 -5.75 -12.64 -35.37
C ILE A 181 -4.82 -13.25 -34.30
N VAL A 182 -4.91 -12.74 -33.07
CA VAL A 182 -4.17 -13.22 -31.89
C VAL A 182 -5.15 -13.84 -30.91
N SER A 183 -4.82 -15.02 -30.40
CA SER A 183 -5.63 -15.66 -29.36
C SER A 183 -5.65 -14.83 -28.08
N ALA A 184 -6.83 -14.71 -27.47
CA ALA A 184 -6.97 -14.11 -26.15
C ALA A 184 -6.15 -14.89 -25.11
N ALA A 185 -5.50 -14.17 -24.19
CA ALA A 185 -4.73 -14.78 -23.11
C ALA A 185 -5.60 -15.78 -22.32
N GLN A 186 -5.03 -16.94 -21.99
CA GLN A 186 -5.81 -18.00 -21.33
C GLN A 186 -6.29 -17.54 -19.95
N VAL A 187 -7.58 -17.73 -19.68
CA VAL A 187 -8.20 -17.47 -18.37
C VAL A 187 -7.38 -18.12 -17.25
N ARG A 188 -7.06 -17.37 -16.19
CA ARG A 188 -6.33 -17.85 -15.01
C ARG A 188 -6.95 -19.18 -14.50
N THR A 189 -6.26 -20.30 -14.72
CA THR A 189 -6.72 -21.66 -14.33
C THR A 189 -6.09 -22.14 -13.00
N ARG A 190 -5.20 -21.33 -12.43
CA ARG A 190 -4.41 -21.61 -11.23
C ARG A 190 -4.18 -20.30 -10.47
N ARG A 191 -3.70 -20.41 -9.23
CA ARG A 191 -3.35 -19.23 -8.42
C ARG A 191 -2.07 -19.44 -7.60
N PRO A 192 -1.36 -18.36 -7.20
CA PRO A 192 -0.31 -18.44 -6.20
C PRO A 192 -0.78 -19.19 -4.94
N SER A 193 0.06 -20.08 -4.42
CA SER A 193 -0.33 -20.95 -3.31
C SER A 193 -0.53 -20.14 -2.03
N THR A 194 -1.64 -20.42 -1.35
CA THR A 194 -2.02 -19.75 -0.09
C THR A 194 -1.31 -20.31 1.14
N ALA A 195 -0.55 -21.40 1.01
CA ALA A 195 0.16 -22.01 2.12
C ALA A 195 1.45 -21.25 2.49
N PHE A 196 1.69 -21.07 3.79
CA PHE A 196 2.99 -20.64 4.32
C PHE A 196 3.80 -21.83 4.84
N GLN A 197 5.09 -21.86 4.48
CA GLN A 197 6.11 -22.75 5.04
C GLN A 197 7.40 -21.94 5.22
N PRO A 198 8.09 -22.03 6.36
CA PRO A 198 9.34 -21.29 6.58
C PRO A 198 10.47 -21.84 5.70
N TYR A 199 11.09 -20.95 4.93
CA TYR A 199 12.18 -21.28 4.00
C TYR A 199 13.30 -20.26 4.08
N THR A 200 14.54 -20.73 4.25
CA THR A 200 15.74 -19.91 4.05
C THR A 200 15.94 -19.61 2.56
N TRP A 201 16.63 -18.52 2.24
CA TRP A 201 16.93 -18.12 0.85
C TRP A 201 17.49 -19.29 0.01
N ARG A 202 18.49 -20.00 0.55
CA ARG A 202 19.09 -21.19 -0.10
C ARG A 202 18.06 -22.27 -0.42
N ARG A 203 17.02 -22.44 0.41
CA ARG A 203 15.92 -23.40 0.18
C ARG A 203 14.88 -22.90 -0.82
N LEU A 204 14.72 -21.60 -1.01
CA LEU A 204 13.88 -20.99 -2.06
C LEU A 204 14.56 -21.11 -3.42
N ALA A 205 15.83 -20.71 -3.51
CA ALA A 205 16.66 -20.87 -4.71
C ALA A 205 16.71 -22.36 -5.15
N SER A 206 17.01 -23.29 -4.23
CA SER A 206 17.04 -24.73 -4.52
C SER A 206 15.66 -25.35 -4.85
N ARG A 207 14.58 -24.57 -4.85
CA ARG A 207 13.22 -24.99 -5.23
C ARG A 207 12.75 -24.41 -6.57
N GLY A 208 13.54 -23.52 -7.17
CA GLY A 208 13.18 -22.73 -8.35
C GLY A 208 12.32 -21.49 -8.05
N ALA A 209 12.19 -21.08 -6.78
CA ALA A 209 11.37 -19.92 -6.43
C ALA A 209 11.99 -18.59 -6.86
N ILE A 210 13.31 -18.58 -7.07
CA ILE A 210 14.11 -17.39 -7.34
C ILE A 210 14.78 -17.59 -8.70
N GLY A 211 14.44 -16.73 -9.66
CA GLY A 211 15.09 -16.59 -10.96
C GLY A 211 16.38 -15.80 -10.87
N SER A 212 17.21 -15.91 -11.90
CA SER A 212 18.58 -15.40 -11.89
C SER A 212 19.04 -14.97 -13.28
N ILE A 213 19.55 -13.74 -13.40
CA ILE A 213 20.44 -13.34 -14.50
C ILE A 213 21.81 -13.04 -13.88
N THR A 214 22.87 -13.56 -14.50
CA THR A 214 24.26 -13.32 -14.10
C THR A 214 25.07 -13.12 -15.36
N ILE A 215 25.74 -11.97 -15.47
CA ILE A 215 26.45 -11.53 -16.67
C ILE A 215 27.90 -11.28 -16.28
N VAL A 216 28.85 -11.97 -16.92
CA VAL A 216 30.29 -11.80 -16.65
C VAL A 216 30.92 -10.79 -17.63
N PRO A 217 31.98 -10.06 -17.24
CA PRO A 217 32.57 -9.03 -18.12
C PRO A 217 32.98 -9.54 -19.51
N ALA A 218 33.38 -10.81 -19.61
CA ALA A 218 33.76 -11.45 -20.87
C ALA A 218 32.62 -11.51 -21.90
N GLU A 219 31.36 -11.61 -21.46
CA GLU A 219 30.18 -11.60 -22.34
C GLU A 219 29.88 -10.21 -22.91
N LEU A 220 30.42 -9.16 -22.28
CA LEU A 220 30.37 -7.77 -22.75
C LEU A 220 31.66 -7.36 -23.49
N GLY A 221 32.60 -8.30 -23.73
CA GLY A 221 33.91 -8.02 -24.33
C GLY A 221 34.86 -7.21 -23.43
N LEU A 222 34.62 -7.16 -22.11
CA LEU A 222 35.37 -6.39 -21.13
C LEU A 222 36.32 -7.26 -20.30
N THR A 223 37.35 -6.63 -19.70
CA THR A 223 38.30 -7.30 -18.79
C THR A 223 38.28 -6.64 -17.41
N GLY A 224 37.89 -7.41 -16.38
CA GLY A 224 37.80 -6.96 -14.99
C GLY A 224 37.42 -8.10 -14.02
N PRO A 225 37.21 -7.80 -12.72
CA PRO A 225 36.76 -8.76 -11.71
C PRO A 225 35.30 -9.25 -11.91
N ALA A 226 34.76 -9.98 -10.92
CA ALA A 226 33.54 -10.79 -11.04
C ALA A 226 32.24 -10.04 -11.42
N ASN A 227 31.31 -10.78 -12.03
CA ASN A 227 29.89 -10.46 -12.29
C ASN A 227 29.57 -8.97 -12.52
N ALA A 228 29.69 -8.52 -13.78
CA ALA A 228 29.37 -7.16 -14.19
C ALA A 228 27.92 -6.77 -13.80
N VAL A 229 26.98 -7.69 -13.98
CA VAL A 229 25.61 -7.60 -13.45
C VAL A 229 25.22 -8.95 -12.85
N ASP A 230 24.61 -8.92 -11.68
CA ASP A 230 23.98 -10.08 -11.04
C ASP A 230 22.64 -9.65 -10.45
N VAL A 231 21.56 -10.29 -10.91
CA VAL A 231 20.17 -10.02 -10.54
C VAL A 231 19.49 -11.30 -10.11
N ARG A 232 18.68 -11.20 -9.05
CA ARG A 232 17.81 -12.27 -8.54
C ARG A 232 16.38 -11.72 -8.45
N PHE A 233 15.42 -12.49 -8.94
CA PHE A 233 14.01 -12.06 -8.97
C PHE A 233 13.06 -13.18 -8.54
N ALA A 234 11.93 -12.85 -7.91
CA ALA A 234 11.00 -13.84 -7.39
C ALA A 234 9.57 -13.27 -7.24
N ILE A 235 8.57 -14.05 -7.65
CA ILE A 235 7.15 -13.71 -7.41
C ILE A 235 6.86 -13.84 -5.90
N LEU A 236 6.37 -12.76 -5.29
CA LEU A 236 6.07 -12.70 -3.86
C LEU A 236 4.68 -13.24 -3.51
N ASP A 237 3.74 -13.29 -4.46
CA ASP A 237 2.33 -13.62 -4.25
C ASP A 237 2.04 -14.85 -3.36
N PRO A 238 2.80 -15.98 -3.42
CA PRO A 238 2.65 -17.07 -2.46
C PRO A 238 3.31 -16.69 -1.13
N PRO A 239 2.65 -16.81 0.06
CA PRO A 239 3.27 -16.48 1.35
C PRO A 239 4.56 -17.25 1.61
N SER A 240 4.65 -18.50 1.14
CA SER A 240 5.87 -19.34 1.21
C SER A 240 7.07 -18.77 0.43
N VAL A 241 6.87 -17.80 -0.46
CA VAL A 241 7.95 -17.02 -1.09
C VAL A 241 7.98 -15.63 -0.47
N GLY A 242 6.87 -14.89 -0.52
CA GLY A 242 6.78 -13.51 -0.08
C GLY A 242 7.24 -13.25 1.36
N ARG A 243 6.63 -13.92 2.35
CA ARG A 243 6.96 -13.72 3.78
C ARG A 243 8.38 -14.14 4.13
N ASN A 244 8.94 -15.11 3.40
CA ASN A 244 10.32 -15.56 3.57
C ASN A 244 11.33 -14.66 2.85
N LEU A 245 10.91 -13.80 1.92
CA LEU A 245 11.78 -12.89 1.18
C LEU A 245 11.81 -11.47 1.73
N VAL A 246 10.64 -10.87 1.99
CA VAL A 246 10.55 -9.48 2.49
C VAL A 246 10.20 -9.39 3.98
N GLY A 247 9.95 -10.52 4.65
CA GLY A 247 9.47 -10.54 6.04
C GLY A 247 7.97 -10.22 6.18
N GLU A 248 7.39 -10.50 7.34
CA GLU A 248 5.93 -10.46 7.53
C GLU A 248 5.34 -9.03 7.43
N ARG A 249 5.94 -8.04 8.13
CA ARG A 249 5.52 -6.63 8.11
C ARG A 249 5.44 -6.07 6.68
N PHE A 250 6.45 -6.34 5.86
CA PHE A 250 6.52 -5.82 4.50
C PHE A 250 5.70 -6.65 3.50
N TYR A 251 5.58 -7.96 3.72
CA TYR A 251 4.66 -8.80 2.94
C TYR A 251 3.21 -8.35 3.11
N ASP A 252 2.79 -7.99 4.33
CA ASP A 252 1.43 -7.52 4.58
C ASP A 252 1.17 -6.13 3.95
N ILE A 253 2.20 -5.27 3.81
CA ILE A 253 2.12 -4.03 2.99
C ILE A 253 1.96 -4.37 1.50
N VAL A 254 2.74 -5.32 0.98
CA VAL A 254 2.60 -5.79 -0.41
C VAL A 254 1.21 -6.37 -0.67
N ARG A 255 0.66 -7.18 0.26
CA ARG A 255 -0.71 -7.69 0.17
C ARG A 255 -1.76 -6.59 0.21
N ALA A 256 -1.64 -5.63 1.14
CA ALA A 256 -2.59 -4.51 1.23
C ALA A 256 -2.60 -3.65 -0.05
N ARG A 257 -1.50 -3.61 -0.83
CA ARG A 257 -1.48 -3.01 -2.16
C ARG A 257 -2.14 -3.90 -3.22
N LEU A 258 -1.80 -5.18 -3.31
CA LEU A 258 -2.42 -6.12 -4.26
C LEU A 258 -3.94 -6.26 -4.06
N ASP A 259 -4.40 -6.25 -2.82
CA ASP A 259 -5.83 -6.34 -2.45
C ASP A 259 -6.62 -5.07 -2.81
N ARG A 260 -5.94 -3.99 -3.25
CA ARG A 260 -6.51 -2.69 -3.67
C ARG A 260 -6.31 -2.40 -5.16
N ASP A 261 -5.11 -2.63 -5.67
CA ASP A 261 -4.68 -2.26 -7.03
C ASP A 261 -4.83 -3.42 -8.05
N GLY A 262 -4.98 -4.67 -7.57
CA GLY A 262 -4.97 -5.87 -8.40
C GLY A 262 -3.56 -6.41 -8.70
N GLY A 263 -3.45 -7.28 -9.70
CA GLY A 263 -2.17 -7.73 -10.25
C GLY A 263 -1.35 -8.68 -9.37
N SER A 264 -0.03 -8.55 -9.45
CA SER A 264 0.98 -9.40 -8.79
C SER A 264 2.21 -8.60 -8.36
N ALA A 265 3.02 -9.17 -7.46
CA ALA A 265 4.22 -8.52 -6.94
C ALA A 265 5.49 -9.33 -7.24
N LEU A 266 6.42 -8.73 -7.99
CA LEU A 266 7.75 -9.26 -8.27
C LEU A 266 8.78 -8.57 -7.39
N TYR A 267 9.54 -9.34 -6.61
CA TYR A 267 10.76 -8.86 -5.98
C TYR A 267 11.92 -8.93 -6.99
N ILE A 268 12.75 -7.89 -7.03
CA ILE A 268 14.01 -7.87 -7.78
C ILE A 268 15.10 -7.28 -6.88
N GLY A 269 16.22 -7.99 -6.76
CA GLY A 269 17.43 -7.53 -6.08
C GLY A 269 18.69 -7.77 -6.92
N GLY A 270 19.63 -6.83 -6.88
CA GLY A 270 20.90 -6.91 -7.60
C GLY A 270 22.11 -6.67 -6.69
N PHE A 271 23.25 -7.29 -7.04
CA PHE A 271 24.51 -7.14 -6.31
C PHE A 271 25.77 -7.11 -7.22
N GLY A 272 25.60 -6.99 -8.54
CA GLY A 272 26.70 -6.74 -9.48
C GLY A 272 27.36 -5.35 -9.32
N GLU A 273 28.29 -5.01 -10.21
CA GLU A 273 28.89 -3.66 -10.25
C GLU A 273 28.06 -2.64 -11.02
N LEU A 274 27.33 -3.08 -12.06
CA LEU A 274 26.38 -2.26 -12.80
C LEU A 274 24.95 -2.49 -12.26
N SER A 275 24.25 -1.40 -11.96
CA SER A 275 22.86 -1.44 -11.48
C SER A 275 21.90 -2.05 -12.50
N PHE A 276 20.90 -2.81 -12.03
CA PHE A 276 19.78 -3.29 -12.84
C PHE A 276 18.69 -2.24 -13.04
N LYS A 277 18.65 -1.19 -12.22
CA LYS A 277 17.55 -0.19 -12.22
C LYS A 277 17.70 0.90 -13.28
N GLY A 278 18.93 1.29 -13.59
CA GLY A 278 19.19 2.32 -14.59
C GLY A 278 20.41 3.20 -14.30
N ALA A 279 20.54 4.28 -15.05
CA ALA A 279 21.39 5.43 -14.71
C ALA A 279 20.65 6.78 -14.79
N GLY A 280 19.34 6.74 -15.10
CA GLY A 280 18.48 7.91 -15.29
C GLY A 280 17.14 7.80 -14.57
N PHE A 281 17.09 7.07 -13.45
CA PHE A 281 15.86 6.97 -12.63
C PHE A 281 15.51 8.36 -12.06
N ALA A 282 14.42 8.92 -12.56
CA ALA A 282 13.77 10.13 -12.08
C ALA A 282 12.27 9.84 -11.91
N ARG A 283 11.59 10.58 -11.01
CA ARG A 283 10.14 10.45 -10.84
C ARG A 283 9.41 10.80 -12.15
N GLY A 284 8.38 10.02 -12.48
CA GLY A 284 7.67 10.05 -13.75
C GLY A 284 8.27 9.19 -14.88
N GLY A 285 9.43 8.55 -14.68
CA GLY A 285 10.08 7.70 -15.69
C GLY A 285 9.78 6.20 -15.56
N ILE A 286 9.96 5.47 -16.67
CA ILE A 286 9.99 3.99 -16.69
C ILE A 286 11.38 3.43 -16.32
N PHE A 287 11.43 2.18 -15.87
CA PHE A 287 12.69 1.46 -15.67
C PHE A 287 13.32 1.07 -17.01
N ASP A 288 14.48 1.66 -17.34
CA ASP A 288 15.08 1.60 -18.69
C ASP A 288 15.81 0.29 -19.03
N ARG A 289 16.12 -0.51 -18.01
CA ARG A 289 16.98 -1.70 -18.13
C ARG A 289 16.25 -3.03 -18.07
N PHE A 290 15.02 -3.13 -17.60
CA PHE A 290 14.34 -4.43 -17.53
C PHE A 290 12.83 -4.36 -17.78
N VAL A 291 12.32 -5.44 -18.37
CA VAL A 291 10.92 -5.61 -18.80
C VAL A 291 10.57 -7.09 -18.64
N LEU A 292 9.34 -7.42 -18.24
CA LEU A 292 8.86 -8.82 -18.32
C LEU A 292 8.14 -9.04 -19.66
N GLU A 293 8.29 -10.22 -20.24
CA GLU A 293 7.52 -10.65 -21.42
C GLU A 293 6.69 -11.89 -21.08
N GLN A 294 5.37 -11.83 -21.30
CA GLN A 294 4.48 -12.96 -21.06
C GLN A 294 3.42 -13.07 -22.16
N SER A 295 3.32 -14.26 -22.78
CA SER A 295 2.45 -14.52 -23.94
C SER A 295 2.61 -13.50 -25.09
N GLY A 296 3.81 -12.91 -25.21
CA GLY A 296 4.16 -11.84 -26.15
C GLY A 296 4.06 -10.43 -25.57
N ASP A 297 3.14 -10.17 -24.64
CA ASP A 297 2.92 -8.85 -24.04
C ASP A 297 4.09 -8.43 -23.15
N LEU A 298 4.39 -7.13 -23.11
CA LEU A 298 5.49 -6.55 -22.34
C LEU A 298 4.97 -5.82 -21.10
N VAL A 299 5.43 -6.20 -19.92
CA VAL A 299 5.16 -5.49 -18.67
C VAL A 299 6.34 -4.56 -18.38
N VAL A 300 6.14 -3.27 -18.67
CA VAL A 300 7.07 -2.17 -18.36
C VAL A 300 6.67 -1.56 -17.01
N PHE A 301 7.65 -1.31 -16.13
CA PHE A 301 7.39 -0.71 -14.81
C PHE A 301 7.70 0.79 -14.80
N ARG A 302 6.87 1.57 -14.11
CA ARG A 302 7.08 2.98 -13.77
C ARG A 302 7.51 3.14 -12.31
N ASP A 303 7.89 4.34 -11.90
CA ASP A 303 8.18 4.68 -10.51
C ASP A 303 7.00 4.44 -9.55
N LEU A 304 5.76 4.70 -9.97
CA LEU A 304 4.53 4.37 -9.23
C LEU A 304 4.34 2.87 -8.99
N ASP A 305 4.84 2.03 -9.90
CA ASP A 305 4.74 0.57 -9.84
C ASP A 305 5.84 -0.03 -8.96
N TYR A 306 6.78 0.78 -8.47
CA TYR A 306 7.88 0.37 -7.61
C TYR A 306 7.65 0.73 -6.13
N LEU A 307 8.13 -0.13 -5.24
CA LEU A 307 8.17 0.08 -3.80
C LEU A 307 9.54 -0.33 -3.26
N ALA A 308 10.30 0.65 -2.76
CA ALA A 308 11.53 0.39 -2.03
C ALA A 308 11.19 -0.25 -0.68
N LEU A 309 11.63 -1.50 -0.48
CA LEU A 309 11.51 -2.25 0.77
C LEU A 309 12.93 -2.70 1.20
N PRO A 310 13.19 -2.91 2.50
CA PRO A 310 14.45 -3.47 2.98
C PRO A 310 14.77 -4.81 2.30
N ILE A 311 16.04 -4.96 1.92
CA ILE A 311 16.44 -5.86 0.83
C ILE A 311 16.88 -7.24 1.34
N ASP A 312 17.23 -7.34 2.63
CA ASP A 312 17.94 -8.48 3.23
C ASP A 312 17.11 -9.24 4.30
N ALA A 313 15.77 -9.13 4.28
CA ALA A 313 14.87 -9.73 5.29
C ALA A 313 14.79 -11.28 5.29
N ALA A 314 15.52 -11.95 4.39
CA ALA A 314 15.45 -13.39 4.16
C ALA A 314 16.63 -14.13 4.79
N ALA A 315 16.37 -15.05 5.73
CA ALA A 315 17.40 -15.81 6.43
C ALA A 315 18.36 -16.54 5.47
N GLY A 316 19.62 -16.06 5.42
CA GLY A 316 20.69 -16.59 4.57
C GLY A 316 20.66 -16.13 3.11
N ALA A 317 20.06 -14.99 2.80
CA ALA A 317 20.22 -14.29 1.52
C ALA A 317 21.65 -13.76 1.31
N PRO A 318 22.08 -13.53 0.05
CA PRO A 318 23.17 -12.59 -0.22
C PRO A 318 22.69 -11.17 0.11
N SER A 319 23.58 -10.32 0.63
CA SER A 319 23.24 -8.90 0.79
C SER A 319 23.13 -8.23 -0.58
N PHE A 320 22.04 -7.49 -0.79
CA PHE A 320 21.75 -6.84 -2.06
C PHE A 320 22.16 -5.36 -2.04
N ARG A 321 22.94 -4.93 -3.03
CA ARG A 321 23.32 -3.52 -3.21
C ARG A 321 22.12 -2.63 -3.55
N GLU A 322 21.12 -3.21 -4.20
CA GLU A 322 19.87 -2.55 -4.56
C GLU A 322 18.76 -3.58 -4.75
N GLY A 323 17.52 -3.20 -4.48
CA GLY A 323 16.36 -4.05 -4.76
C GLY A 323 15.04 -3.37 -4.45
N GLY A 324 13.97 -4.15 -4.37
CA GLY A 324 12.63 -3.73 -3.97
C GLY A 324 11.54 -4.57 -4.65
N VAL A 325 10.31 -4.09 -4.57
CA VAL A 325 9.12 -4.77 -5.11
C VAL A 325 8.52 -3.97 -6.25
N PHE A 326 8.14 -4.68 -7.29
CA PHE A 326 7.59 -4.16 -8.54
C PHE A 326 6.22 -4.80 -8.75
N PHE A 327 5.19 -3.96 -8.87
CA PHE A 327 3.80 -4.38 -9.00
C PHE A 327 3.43 -4.45 -10.49
N THR A 328 2.81 -5.56 -10.91
CA THR A 328 2.20 -5.68 -12.23
C THR A 328 0.73 -5.29 -12.18
N ASP A 329 0.12 -5.04 -13.32
CA ASP A 329 -1.34 -5.01 -13.44
C ASP A 329 -1.94 -6.44 -13.51
N ASP A 330 -3.27 -6.54 -13.64
CA ASP A 330 -4.03 -7.80 -13.72
C ASP A 330 -3.83 -8.62 -15.01
N ARG A 331 -3.17 -8.07 -16.04
CA ARG A 331 -2.92 -8.75 -17.32
C ARG A 331 -1.82 -9.80 -17.19
N PHE A 332 -0.94 -9.65 -16.20
CA PHE A 332 0.11 -10.62 -15.87
C PHE A 332 -0.45 -11.77 -15.00
N ASP A 333 -0.18 -13.02 -15.38
CA ASP A 333 -0.48 -14.22 -14.59
C ASP A 333 0.82 -14.74 -13.95
N PRO A 334 0.97 -14.65 -12.61
CA PRO A 334 2.18 -15.09 -11.89
C PRO A 334 2.38 -16.62 -11.92
N THR A 335 1.38 -17.39 -12.36
CA THR A 335 1.43 -18.86 -12.45
C THR A 335 1.84 -19.38 -13.82
N GLN A 336 1.85 -18.50 -14.84
CA GLN A 336 2.29 -18.80 -16.20
C GLN A 336 3.80 -18.54 -16.35
N PRO A 337 4.48 -19.14 -17.35
CA PRO A 337 5.85 -18.77 -17.67
C PRO A 337 5.94 -17.32 -18.15
N PHE A 338 7.05 -16.65 -17.84
CA PHE A 338 7.41 -15.34 -18.39
C PHE A 338 8.92 -15.25 -18.60
N THR A 339 9.36 -14.40 -19.52
CA THR A 339 10.77 -14.09 -19.74
C THR A 339 11.12 -12.77 -19.04
N PHE A 340 12.07 -12.78 -18.13
CA PHE A 340 12.70 -11.56 -17.61
C PHE A 340 13.75 -11.08 -18.62
N ARG A 341 13.62 -9.86 -19.14
CA ARG A 341 14.55 -9.25 -20.10
C ARG A 341 15.37 -8.15 -19.41
N LEU A 342 16.70 -8.15 -19.59
CA LEU A 342 17.65 -7.23 -18.93
C LEU A 342 18.64 -6.63 -19.95
N THR A 343 18.51 -5.34 -20.23
CA THR A 343 19.33 -4.57 -21.17
C THR A 343 20.47 -3.86 -20.42
N VAL A 344 21.73 -4.20 -20.75
CA VAL A 344 22.92 -3.65 -20.10
C VAL A 344 23.70 -2.76 -21.06
N PRO A 345 23.91 -1.46 -20.74
CA PRO A 345 24.77 -0.59 -21.52
C PRO A 345 26.25 -0.86 -21.21
N TYR A 346 27.07 -1.02 -22.25
CA TYR A 346 28.53 -1.20 -22.15
C TYR A 346 29.29 -0.24 -23.08
N ARG A 347 30.62 -0.17 -22.99
CA ARG A 347 31.47 0.68 -23.84
C ARG A 347 32.63 -0.09 -24.43
N VAL A 348 32.91 0.11 -25.72
CA VAL A 348 34.06 -0.47 -26.42
C VAL A 348 34.67 0.61 -27.31
N ARG A 349 35.92 1.02 -27.02
CA ARG A 349 36.68 2.01 -27.82
C ARG A 349 35.86 3.29 -28.11
N ASP A 350 35.39 3.91 -27.04
CA ASP A 350 34.50 5.09 -26.98
C ASP A 350 33.08 4.95 -27.59
N GLU A 351 32.76 3.87 -28.30
CA GLU A 351 31.36 3.56 -28.66
C GLU A 351 30.57 3.06 -27.44
N ARG A 352 29.38 3.62 -27.22
CA ARG A 352 28.38 3.06 -26.28
C ARG A 352 27.56 2.00 -27.02
N ARG A 353 27.43 0.82 -26.41
CA ARG A 353 26.71 -0.35 -26.94
C ARG A 353 25.74 -0.88 -25.88
N TYR A 354 24.84 -1.76 -26.30
CA TYR A 354 23.80 -2.34 -25.47
C TYR A 354 23.71 -3.84 -25.78
N ALA A 355 23.68 -4.67 -24.76
CA ALA A 355 23.44 -6.11 -24.87
C ALA A 355 22.24 -6.48 -24.00
N THR A 356 21.33 -7.30 -24.52
CA THR A 356 20.08 -7.67 -23.84
C THR A 356 20.08 -9.16 -23.52
N PHE A 357 19.96 -9.47 -22.24
CA PHE A 357 20.00 -10.82 -21.70
C PHE A 357 18.60 -11.25 -21.25
N VAL A 358 18.32 -12.55 -21.32
CA VAL A 358 16.99 -13.09 -21.03
C VAL A 358 17.07 -14.26 -20.05
N ALA A 359 16.09 -14.37 -19.16
CA ALA A 359 15.89 -15.53 -18.30
C ALA A 359 14.41 -15.91 -18.24
N ASP A 360 14.09 -17.08 -18.77
CA ASP A 360 12.76 -17.67 -18.64
C ASP A 360 12.54 -18.17 -17.20
N TYR A 361 11.38 -17.84 -16.64
CA TYR A 361 10.97 -18.24 -15.31
C TYR A 361 9.53 -18.77 -15.35
N GLN A 362 9.27 -19.80 -14.54
CA GLN A 362 7.91 -20.26 -14.24
C GLN A 362 7.84 -20.55 -12.75
N LEU A 363 6.83 -19.99 -12.07
CA LEU A 363 6.61 -20.21 -10.64
C LEU A 363 6.42 -21.72 -10.38
N PRO A 364 7.31 -22.39 -9.61
CA PRO A 364 7.26 -23.84 -9.49
C PRO A 364 5.94 -24.33 -8.89
N THR A 365 5.40 -25.43 -9.41
CA THR A 365 4.07 -25.98 -9.07
C THR A 365 3.82 -26.23 -7.57
N ARG A 366 4.86 -26.29 -6.74
CA ARG A 366 4.75 -26.35 -5.27
C ARG A 366 4.26 -25.04 -4.62
N PHE A 367 4.31 -23.93 -5.35
CA PHE A 367 3.90 -22.58 -4.94
C PHE A 367 2.68 -22.10 -5.74
N VAL A 368 1.98 -23.02 -6.41
CA VAL A 368 0.78 -22.76 -7.22
C VAL A 368 -0.31 -23.70 -6.75
N ASP A 369 -1.36 -23.17 -6.13
CA ASP A 369 -2.55 -23.96 -5.82
C ASP A 369 -3.36 -24.18 -7.11
N ALA A 370 -3.92 -25.38 -7.28
CA ALA A 370 -5.04 -25.56 -8.21
C ALA A 370 -6.19 -24.69 -7.70
N ASP A 371 -6.84 -23.91 -8.57
CA ASP A 371 -7.83 -22.95 -8.08
C ASP A 371 -9.02 -23.68 -7.44
N MET A 372 -9.43 -23.18 -6.28
CA MET A 372 -10.52 -23.77 -5.52
C MET A 372 -11.83 -23.22 -6.10
N PRO A 373 -12.79 -24.09 -6.51
CA PRO A 373 -14.07 -23.64 -7.06
C PRO A 373 -14.69 -22.54 -6.20
N PHE A 374 -15.25 -21.49 -6.83
CA PHE A 374 -15.65 -20.24 -6.15
C PHE A 374 -16.48 -20.44 -4.88
N TRP A 375 -17.30 -21.50 -4.81
CA TRP A 375 -18.03 -21.82 -3.58
C TRP A 375 -17.12 -22.20 -2.41
N VAL A 376 -16.00 -22.92 -2.62
CA VAL A 376 -15.05 -23.30 -1.57
C VAL A 376 -14.44 -22.08 -0.91
N THR A 377 -13.99 -21.09 -1.69
CA THR A 377 -13.46 -19.82 -1.16
C THR A 377 -14.56 -19.00 -0.47
N ARG A 378 -15.82 -19.05 -0.93
CA ARG A 378 -16.96 -18.46 -0.21
C ARG A 378 -17.24 -19.15 1.13
N TRP A 379 -17.13 -20.47 1.23
CA TRP A 379 -17.26 -21.21 2.49
C TRP A 379 -16.10 -20.91 3.46
N GLN A 380 -14.87 -20.82 2.96
CA GLN A 380 -13.70 -20.40 3.74
C GLN A 380 -13.86 -18.97 4.27
N ALA A 381 -14.18 -17.99 3.41
CA ALA A 381 -14.39 -16.61 3.83
C ALA A 381 -15.55 -16.45 4.84
N SER A 382 -16.58 -17.29 4.74
CA SER A 382 -17.76 -17.24 5.60
C SER A 382 -17.69 -18.13 6.85
N TRP A 383 -16.53 -18.75 7.16
CA TRP A 383 -16.46 -19.87 8.10
C TRP A 383 -17.05 -19.57 9.48
N VAL A 384 -16.77 -18.40 10.06
CA VAL A 384 -17.31 -17.97 11.37
C VAL A 384 -18.84 -17.90 11.34
N GLY A 385 -19.40 -17.30 10.28
CA GLY A 385 -20.85 -17.21 10.08
C GLY A 385 -21.48 -18.58 9.83
N ALA A 386 -20.79 -19.48 9.12
CA ALA A 386 -21.24 -20.85 8.85
C ALA A 386 -21.24 -21.68 10.15
N THR A 387 -20.20 -21.58 10.98
CA THR A 387 -20.14 -22.20 12.31
C THR A 387 -21.22 -21.65 13.23
N PHE A 388 -21.43 -20.34 13.30
CA PHE A 388 -22.54 -19.74 14.06
C PHE A 388 -23.90 -20.28 13.60
N THR A 389 -24.13 -20.31 12.29
CA THR A 389 -25.38 -20.80 11.68
C THR A 389 -25.59 -22.27 11.98
N ALA A 390 -24.56 -23.10 11.85
CA ALA A 390 -24.59 -24.53 12.17
C ALA A 390 -24.82 -24.80 13.66
N LEU A 391 -24.19 -24.04 14.56
CA LEU A 391 -24.41 -24.15 16.02
C LEU A 391 -25.82 -23.70 16.42
N LEU A 392 -26.33 -22.62 15.86
CA LEU A 392 -27.70 -22.14 16.09
C LEU A 392 -28.74 -23.16 15.58
N LEU A 393 -28.56 -23.70 14.37
CA LEU A 393 -29.44 -24.71 13.81
C LEU A 393 -29.32 -26.05 14.54
N GLY A 394 -28.13 -26.47 14.94
CA GLY A 394 -27.90 -27.66 15.77
C GLY A 394 -28.54 -27.52 17.16
N GLY A 395 -28.41 -26.35 17.79
CA GLY A 395 -29.08 -26.01 19.04
C GLY A 395 -30.61 -26.00 18.92
N LEU A 396 -31.15 -25.48 17.81
CA LEU A 396 -32.58 -25.53 17.50
C LEU A 396 -33.06 -26.98 17.25
N LEU A 397 -32.29 -27.80 16.53
CA LEU A 397 -32.59 -29.22 16.32
C LEU A 397 -32.61 -29.99 17.65
N ALA A 398 -31.60 -29.78 18.51
CA ALA A 398 -31.55 -30.34 19.87
C ALA A 398 -32.73 -29.84 20.73
N ALA A 399 -33.12 -28.58 20.59
CA ALA A 399 -34.29 -28.04 21.29
C ALA A 399 -35.61 -28.68 20.79
N PHE A 400 -35.73 -28.99 19.49
CA PHE A 400 -36.90 -29.65 18.90
C PHE A 400 -36.98 -31.16 19.22
N THR A 401 -35.86 -31.86 19.36
CA THR A 401 -35.84 -33.25 19.82
C THR A 401 -36.14 -33.33 21.33
N LEU A 402 -35.51 -32.50 22.16
CA LEU A 402 -35.71 -32.42 23.61
C LEU A 402 -36.94 -31.58 24.02
N ARG A 403 -37.80 -31.18 23.07
CA ARG A 403 -38.87 -30.17 23.26
C ARG A 403 -39.75 -30.36 24.49
N LEU A 404 -40.06 -31.62 24.86
CA LEU A 404 -40.88 -31.95 26.04
C LEU A 404 -40.17 -31.66 27.36
N GLN A 405 -38.85 -31.87 27.44
CA GLN A 405 -38.04 -31.55 28.63
C GLN A 405 -37.83 -30.04 28.77
N LEU A 406 -37.87 -29.30 27.67
CA LEU A 406 -37.60 -27.86 27.59
C LEU A 406 -38.85 -26.97 27.71
N LEU A 407 -40.05 -27.56 27.85
CA LEU A 407 -41.32 -26.81 27.99
C LEU A 407 -41.36 -25.77 29.13
N PRO A 408 -40.71 -25.96 30.30
CA PRO A 408 -40.61 -24.93 31.33
C PRO A 408 -39.86 -23.68 30.82
N TYR A 409 -38.76 -23.89 30.09
CA TYR A 409 -37.89 -22.83 29.59
C TYR A 409 -38.34 -22.25 28.24
N ARG A 410 -39.41 -22.76 27.63
CA ARG A 410 -39.84 -22.41 26.26
C ARG A 410 -39.89 -20.90 26.00
N LYS A 411 -40.38 -20.08 26.93
CA LYS A 411 -40.50 -18.62 26.73
C LYS A 411 -39.15 -17.89 26.78
N LEU A 412 -38.17 -18.43 27.49
CA LEU A 412 -36.79 -17.94 27.47
C LEU A 412 -36.11 -18.36 26.17
N LEU A 413 -36.16 -19.66 25.84
CA LEU A 413 -35.62 -20.22 24.59
C LEU A 413 -36.17 -19.50 23.36
N ARG A 414 -37.50 -19.31 23.30
CA ARG A 414 -38.19 -18.59 22.22
C ARG A 414 -37.64 -17.20 21.98
N ARG A 415 -37.35 -16.46 23.06
CA ARG A 415 -36.83 -15.08 23.00
C ARG A 415 -35.33 -15.04 22.70
N SER A 416 -34.52 -15.95 23.25
CA SER A 416 -33.09 -16.00 22.95
C SER A 416 -32.82 -16.47 21.51
N THR A 417 -33.54 -17.50 21.02
CA THR A 417 -33.43 -17.90 19.62
C THR A 417 -33.97 -16.84 18.67
N ALA A 418 -35.03 -16.10 19.06
CA ALA A 418 -35.50 -14.98 18.25
C ALA A 418 -34.49 -13.83 18.19
N LEU A 419 -33.78 -13.52 19.29
CA LEU A 419 -32.69 -12.55 19.27
C LEU A 419 -31.53 -12.98 18.35
N LEU A 420 -31.10 -14.25 18.46
CA LEU A 420 -30.03 -14.82 17.64
C LEU A 420 -30.40 -14.93 16.15
N ALA A 421 -31.66 -15.22 15.82
CA ALA A 421 -32.13 -15.26 14.44
C ALA A 421 -32.36 -13.86 13.86
N ALA A 422 -32.95 -12.92 14.60
CA ALA A 422 -33.20 -11.56 14.11
C ALA A 422 -31.90 -10.75 13.95
N VAL A 423 -31.03 -10.74 14.96
CA VAL A 423 -29.78 -9.95 14.95
C VAL A 423 -28.65 -10.73 14.29
N GLY A 424 -28.38 -11.96 14.74
CA GLY A 424 -27.28 -12.78 14.25
C GLY A 424 -27.46 -13.20 12.80
N LEU A 425 -28.49 -13.99 12.49
CA LEU A 425 -28.76 -14.40 11.11
C LEU A 425 -29.25 -13.22 10.23
N GLY A 426 -30.14 -12.37 10.74
CA GLY A 426 -30.75 -11.28 9.98
C GLY A 426 -29.84 -10.07 9.73
N MET A 427 -29.63 -9.24 10.75
CA MET A 427 -28.93 -7.95 10.61
C MET A 427 -27.42 -8.08 10.34
N LEU A 428 -26.75 -9.04 11.00
CA LEU A 428 -25.29 -9.21 10.93
C LEU A 428 -24.87 -10.10 9.75
N LEU A 429 -25.38 -11.33 9.68
CA LEU A 429 -24.97 -12.31 8.68
C LEU A 429 -25.77 -12.28 7.38
N LYS A 430 -26.85 -11.49 7.32
CA LYS A 430 -27.73 -11.32 6.14
C LYS A 430 -28.32 -12.63 5.59
N ALA A 431 -28.36 -13.67 6.42
CA ALA A 431 -28.73 -15.04 6.11
C ALA A 431 -30.25 -15.27 6.22
N GLN A 432 -31.00 -14.75 5.24
CA GLN A 432 -32.46 -14.89 5.15
C GLN A 432 -32.83 -15.56 3.81
N PRO A 433 -33.19 -16.86 3.81
CA PRO A 433 -33.79 -17.51 2.65
C PRO A 433 -34.98 -16.72 2.10
N SER A 434 -35.11 -16.70 0.79
CA SER A 434 -36.12 -15.98 0.01
C SER A 434 -36.89 -16.93 -0.91
N THR A 435 -38.00 -16.48 -1.47
CA THR A 435 -38.63 -17.18 -2.61
C THR A 435 -37.70 -17.24 -3.81
N THR A 436 -36.77 -16.29 -3.98
CA THR A 436 -35.76 -16.23 -5.05
C THR A 436 -35.02 -17.56 -5.26
N GLN A 437 -34.46 -18.16 -4.20
CA GLN A 437 -33.76 -19.45 -4.33
C GLN A 437 -34.67 -20.59 -4.83
N ILE A 438 -35.99 -20.53 -4.60
CA ILE A 438 -36.96 -21.47 -5.16
C ILE A 438 -37.18 -21.19 -6.66
N LEU A 439 -37.32 -19.92 -7.06
CA LEU A 439 -37.50 -19.56 -8.47
C LEU A 439 -36.27 -19.93 -9.31
N THR A 440 -35.06 -19.70 -8.78
CA THR A 440 -33.81 -20.18 -9.38
C THR A 440 -33.83 -21.69 -9.56
N LEU A 441 -34.18 -22.45 -8.50
CA LEU A 441 -34.23 -23.92 -8.55
C LEU A 441 -35.20 -24.44 -9.63
N PHE A 442 -36.42 -23.90 -9.72
CA PHE A 442 -37.40 -24.33 -10.72
C PHE A 442 -37.06 -23.85 -12.14
N GLY A 443 -36.52 -22.63 -12.30
CA GLY A 443 -36.08 -22.09 -13.57
C GLY A 443 -34.84 -22.80 -14.15
N SER A 444 -33.93 -23.24 -13.29
CA SER A 444 -32.81 -24.11 -13.65
C SER A 444 -33.27 -25.52 -14.01
N ALA A 445 -34.17 -26.13 -13.21
CA ALA A 445 -34.72 -27.45 -13.49
C ALA A 445 -35.44 -27.53 -14.85
N SER A 446 -36.09 -26.45 -15.31
CA SER A 446 -36.70 -26.40 -16.65
C SER A 446 -35.70 -26.37 -17.82
N ARG A 447 -34.40 -26.16 -17.55
CA ARG A 447 -33.31 -26.12 -18.54
C ARG A 447 -32.39 -27.35 -18.50
N LEU A 448 -32.65 -28.29 -17.57
CA LEU A 448 -31.80 -29.46 -17.24
C LEU A 448 -30.40 -29.12 -16.68
N GLU A 449 -30.05 -27.85 -16.54
CA GLU A 449 -28.80 -27.36 -15.94
C GLU A 449 -29.01 -27.07 -14.44
N PHE A 450 -28.26 -27.71 -13.56
CA PHE A 450 -28.29 -27.43 -12.12
C PHE A 450 -27.05 -26.64 -11.69
N PRO A 451 -27.15 -25.33 -11.37
CA PRO A 451 -26.01 -24.49 -10.99
C PRO A 451 -25.61 -24.72 -9.53
N SER A 452 -25.03 -25.90 -9.26
CA SER A 452 -24.56 -26.32 -7.93
C SER A 452 -23.61 -25.31 -7.30
N GLU A 453 -22.69 -24.74 -8.08
CA GLU A 453 -21.68 -23.80 -7.58
C GLU A 453 -22.30 -22.49 -7.09
N ILE A 454 -23.30 -21.95 -7.80
CA ILE A 454 -24.03 -20.76 -7.37
C ILE A 454 -24.75 -21.06 -6.05
N PHE A 455 -25.43 -22.20 -5.96
CA PHE A 455 -26.18 -22.58 -4.76
C PHE A 455 -25.27 -22.91 -3.55
N LEU A 456 -24.04 -23.37 -3.79
CA LEU A 456 -23.02 -23.56 -2.76
C LEU A 456 -22.31 -22.25 -2.37
N SER A 457 -22.32 -21.22 -3.21
CA SER A 457 -21.62 -19.94 -2.95
C SER A 457 -22.27 -19.06 -1.85
N GLU A 458 -23.49 -19.38 -1.43
CA GLU A 458 -24.20 -18.78 -0.29
C GLU A 458 -24.23 -19.74 0.93
N PRO A 459 -23.10 -20.01 1.62
CA PRO A 459 -22.99 -21.05 2.66
C PRO A 459 -24.06 -20.98 3.76
N LEU A 460 -24.42 -19.77 4.18
CA LEU A 460 -25.35 -19.56 5.29
C LEU A 460 -26.79 -19.88 4.89
N ILE A 461 -27.18 -19.45 3.69
CA ILE A 461 -28.49 -19.71 3.08
C ILE A 461 -28.58 -21.19 2.67
N PHE A 462 -27.49 -21.81 2.21
CA PHE A 462 -27.40 -23.25 1.96
C PHE A 462 -27.65 -24.06 3.24
N LEU A 463 -26.97 -23.76 4.35
CA LEU A 463 -27.20 -24.43 5.64
C LEU A 463 -28.64 -24.27 6.13
N LEU A 464 -29.20 -23.07 6.00
CA LEU A 464 -30.60 -22.79 6.34
C LEU A 464 -31.57 -23.58 5.46
N TRP A 465 -31.33 -23.70 4.15
CA TRP A 465 -32.14 -24.51 3.24
C TRP A 465 -32.03 -26.01 3.51
N LEU A 466 -30.83 -26.53 3.74
CA LEU A 466 -30.58 -27.94 4.06
C LEU A 466 -31.33 -28.37 5.32
N VAL A 467 -31.21 -27.60 6.40
CA VAL A 467 -31.94 -27.87 7.66
C VAL A 467 -33.44 -27.62 7.49
N THR A 468 -33.86 -26.60 6.73
CA THR A 468 -35.29 -26.35 6.45
C THR A 468 -35.92 -27.52 5.68
N ALA A 469 -35.28 -28.03 4.63
CA ALA A 469 -35.79 -29.15 3.85
C ALA A 469 -35.97 -30.43 4.69
N GLY A 470 -34.97 -30.78 5.53
CA GLY A 470 -35.08 -31.91 6.46
C GLY A 470 -36.16 -31.71 7.52
N THR A 471 -36.16 -30.55 8.20
CA THR A 471 -37.11 -30.26 9.27
C THR A 471 -38.56 -30.08 8.78
N LEU A 472 -38.77 -29.70 7.52
CA LEU A 472 -40.08 -29.57 6.89
C LEU A 472 -40.83 -30.92 6.83
N VAL A 473 -40.12 -32.03 6.68
CA VAL A 473 -40.72 -33.38 6.73
C VAL A 473 -40.96 -33.84 8.19
N VAL A 474 -39.99 -33.58 9.08
CA VAL A 474 -40.02 -34.07 10.46
C VAL A 474 -40.96 -33.29 11.37
N TRP A 475 -41.03 -31.96 11.23
CA TRP A 475 -41.80 -31.04 12.08
C TRP A 475 -42.65 -30.01 11.30
N GLY A 476 -42.66 -30.04 9.96
CA GLY A 476 -43.40 -29.07 9.14
C GLY A 476 -42.77 -27.67 9.13
N ARG A 477 -43.44 -26.71 8.47
CA ARG A 477 -42.92 -25.33 8.33
C ARG A 477 -42.66 -24.59 9.65
N GLY A 478 -43.12 -25.13 10.78
CA GLY A 478 -43.00 -24.49 12.09
C GLY A 478 -41.57 -24.43 12.65
N PHE A 479 -40.63 -25.28 12.20
CA PHE A 479 -39.22 -25.12 12.56
C PHE A 479 -38.66 -23.82 11.99
N PHE A 480 -38.63 -23.67 10.66
CA PHE A 480 -38.09 -22.49 10.00
C PHE A 480 -38.95 -21.23 10.24
N CYS A 481 -40.22 -21.23 9.82
CA CYS A 481 -41.09 -20.05 9.93
C CYS A 481 -41.36 -19.66 11.39
N GLY A 482 -41.30 -20.61 12.32
CA GLY A 482 -41.45 -20.35 13.74
C GLY A 482 -40.19 -19.79 14.37
N TRP A 483 -39.05 -20.47 14.25
CA TRP A 483 -37.87 -20.28 15.11
C TRP A 483 -36.61 -19.79 14.38
N ALA A 484 -36.31 -20.30 13.18
CA ALA A 484 -35.04 -19.99 12.50
C ALA A 484 -35.11 -18.76 11.57
N CYS A 485 -36.29 -18.42 11.03
CA CYS A 485 -36.48 -17.33 10.07
C CYS A 485 -36.22 -15.94 10.70
N PRO A 486 -35.21 -15.16 10.24
CA PRO A 486 -34.85 -13.87 10.82
C PRO A 486 -36.00 -12.85 10.94
N TYR A 487 -36.77 -12.64 9.88
CA TYR A 487 -37.90 -11.71 9.92
C TYR A 487 -39.06 -12.22 10.77
N GLY A 488 -39.29 -13.54 10.79
CA GLY A 488 -40.23 -14.14 11.73
C GLY A 488 -39.82 -13.91 13.19
N ALA A 489 -38.52 -13.99 13.47
CA ALA A 489 -37.94 -13.72 14.78
C ALA A 489 -38.01 -12.24 15.18
N LEU A 490 -37.77 -11.30 14.25
CA LEU A 490 -38.00 -9.86 14.48
C LEU A 490 -39.43 -9.61 14.96
N LEU A 491 -40.42 -10.17 14.26
CA LEU A 491 -41.83 -10.03 14.64
C LEU A 491 -42.12 -10.62 16.03
N GLU A 492 -41.47 -11.73 16.42
CA GLU A 492 -41.60 -12.28 17.78
C GLU A 492 -41.15 -11.30 18.86
N LEU A 493 -40.01 -10.63 18.65
CA LEU A 493 -39.45 -9.64 19.58
C LEU A 493 -40.36 -8.41 19.68
N LEU A 494 -40.83 -7.89 18.55
CA LEU A 494 -41.75 -6.75 18.49
C LEU A 494 -43.12 -7.07 19.12
N ILE A 495 -43.65 -8.28 18.93
CA ILE A 495 -44.85 -8.77 19.62
C ILE A 495 -44.61 -8.83 21.14
N GLY A 496 -43.45 -9.32 21.58
CA GLY A 496 -43.06 -9.36 22.99
C GLY A 496 -42.82 -7.98 23.64
N VAL A 497 -42.69 -6.91 22.85
CA VAL A 497 -42.72 -5.51 23.30
C VAL A 497 -44.16 -4.98 23.31
N TRP A 498 -44.92 -5.19 22.23
CA TRP A 498 -46.34 -4.83 22.12
C TRP A 498 -47.17 -5.40 23.27
N GLU A 499 -46.95 -6.66 23.65
CA GLU A 499 -47.59 -7.30 24.81
C GLU A 499 -47.49 -6.52 26.12
N LYS A 500 -46.42 -5.73 26.30
CA LYS A 500 -46.12 -4.95 27.51
C LYS A 500 -46.54 -3.48 27.41
N VAL A 501 -46.53 -2.92 26.20
CA VAL A 501 -46.68 -1.48 25.95
C VAL A 501 -48.09 -1.11 25.48
N ALA A 502 -48.81 -2.03 24.83
CA ALA A 502 -50.12 -1.75 24.25
C ALA A 502 -51.20 -1.56 25.34
N PRO A 503 -52.07 -0.52 25.23
CA PRO A 503 -53.21 -0.36 26.14
C PRO A 503 -54.12 -1.61 26.14
N PRO A 504 -54.57 -2.13 27.31
CA PRO A 504 -55.35 -3.37 27.37
C PRO A 504 -56.63 -3.37 26.53
N ALA A 505 -57.29 -2.22 26.39
CA ALA A 505 -58.46 -2.06 25.53
C ALA A 505 -58.14 -2.15 24.02
N LEU A 506 -56.94 -1.75 23.61
CA LEU A 506 -56.46 -1.88 22.23
C LEU A 506 -55.98 -3.31 21.95
N ARG A 507 -55.22 -3.91 22.88
CA ARG A 507 -54.81 -5.32 22.82
C ARG A 507 -56.05 -6.23 22.67
N LYS A 508 -57.06 -6.08 23.53
CA LYS A 508 -58.29 -6.88 23.46
C LYS A 508 -58.99 -6.80 22.09
N ARG A 509 -59.06 -5.62 21.46
CA ARG A 509 -59.67 -5.46 20.12
C ARG A 509 -58.98 -6.29 19.03
N PHE A 510 -57.66 -6.50 19.15
CA PHE A 510 -56.92 -7.36 18.22
C PHE A 510 -56.95 -8.84 18.63
N ASP A 511 -56.90 -9.15 19.93
CA ASP A 511 -57.02 -10.53 20.45
C ASP A 511 -58.41 -11.13 20.12
N ASP A 512 -59.47 -10.31 20.13
CA ASP A 512 -60.83 -10.69 19.69
C ASP A 512 -60.98 -10.76 18.16
N TRP A 513 -60.05 -10.18 17.36
CA TRP A 513 -60.15 -10.16 15.90
C TRP A 513 -59.72 -11.49 15.27
N ARG A 514 -60.69 -12.19 14.66
CA ARG A 514 -60.49 -13.50 14.02
C ARG A 514 -60.56 -13.38 12.50
N PRO A 515 -59.42 -13.36 11.79
CA PRO A 515 -59.41 -13.28 10.32
C PRO A 515 -60.07 -14.51 9.68
N PRO A 516 -60.87 -14.35 8.61
CA PRO A 516 -61.49 -15.46 7.89
C PRO A 516 -60.49 -16.50 7.36
N ARG A 517 -60.82 -17.79 7.47
CA ARG A 517 -59.93 -18.90 7.08
C ARG A 517 -59.44 -18.86 5.63
N TYR A 518 -60.22 -18.29 4.70
CA TYR A 518 -59.80 -18.23 3.30
C TYR A 518 -58.52 -17.37 3.10
N LEU A 519 -58.24 -16.42 4.00
CA LEU A 519 -57.03 -15.60 3.94
C LEU A 519 -55.75 -16.43 4.10
N HIS A 520 -55.80 -17.59 4.79
CA HIS A 520 -54.66 -18.49 4.93
C HIS A 520 -54.14 -19.02 3.59
N TYR A 521 -54.97 -19.04 2.53
CA TYR A 521 -54.52 -19.39 1.18
C TYR A 521 -53.81 -18.25 0.44
N GLY A 522 -53.86 -17.01 0.94
CA GLY A 522 -53.25 -15.84 0.30
C GLY A 522 -51.75 -16.00 0.04
N LYS A 523 -50.98 -16.46 1.04
CA LYS A 523 -49.54 -16.77 0.90
C LYS A 523 -49.26 -17.84 -0.16
N ILE A 524 -50.17 -18.81 -0.35
CA ILE A 524 -50.03 -19.86 -1.35
C ILE A 524 -50.34 -19.28 -2.73
N LEU A 525 -51.41 -18.48 -2.86
CA LEU A 525 -51.78 -17.79 -4.10
C LEU A 525 -50.66 -16.86 -4.59
N VAL A 526 -50.08 -16.04 -3.71
CA VAL A 526 -48.93 -15.16 -4.00
C VAL A 526 -47.74 -15.98 -4.48
N PHE A 527 -47.38 -17.07 -3.77
CA PHE A 527 -46.30 -17.95 -4.19
C PHE A 527 -46.55 -18.58 -5.57
N THR A 528 -47.74 -19.15 -5.81
CA THR A 528 -48.06 -19.78 -7.10
C THR A 528 -48.13 -18.78 -8.25
N PHE A 529 -48.49 -17.52 -7.96
CA PHE A 529 -48.47 -16.44 -8.95
C PHE A 529 -47.04 -16.05 -9.33
N ILE A 530 -46.17 -15.81 -8.35
CA ILE A 530 -44.74 -15.49 -8.60
C ILE A 530 -44.04 -16.65 -9.33
N LEU A 531 -44.29 -17.89 -8.92
CA LEU A 531 -43.77 -19.09 -9.59
C LEU A 531 -44.29 -19.22 -11.03
N ALA A 532 -45.57 -18.94 -11.29
CA ALA A 532 -46.12 -18.92 -12.65
C ALA A 532 -45.46 -17.83 -13.52
N VAL A 533 -45.21 -16.64 -12.96
CA VAL A 533 -44.49 -15.57 -13.67
C VAL A 533 -43.03 -15.94 -13.95
N SER A 534 -42.34 -16.69 -13.08
CA SER A 534 -40.93 -17.05 -13.31
C SER A 534 -40.68 -17.93 -14.54
N PHE A 535 -41.70 -18.68 -14.99
CA PHE A 535 -41.64 -19.43 -16.26
C PHE A 535 -41.80 -18.54 -17.51
N VAL A 536 -42.27 -17.30 -17.35
CA VAL A 536 -42.42 -16.31 -18.43
C VAL A 536 -41.28 -15.29 -18.43
N SER A 537 -40.90 -14.79 -17.24
CA SER A 537 -39.80 -13.86 -17.06
C SER A 537 -39.30 -13.91 -15.61
N LEU A 538 -38.09 -14.42 -15.41
CA LEU A 538 -37.44 -14.44 -14.10
C LEU A 538 -37.19 -13.01 -13.54
N PRO A 539 -36.74 -12.01 -14.33
CA PRO A 539 -36.63 -10.63 -13.84
C PRO A 539 -37.97 -10.04 -13.36
N LEU A 540 -39.08 -10.34 -14.05
CA LEU A 540 -40.41 -9.88 -13.63
C LEU A 540 -40.87 -10.59 -12.35
N ALA A 541 -40.58 -11.88 -12.20
CA ALA A 541 -40.89 -12.62 -10.98
C ALA A 541 -40.11 -12.07 -9.77
N GLU A 542 -38.82 -11.72 -9.94
CA GLU A 542 -38.03 -11.10 -8.88
C GLU A 542 -38.51 -9.69 -8.51
N ALA A 543 -38.91 -8.88 -9.49
CA ALA A 543 -39.51 -7.57 -9.23
C ALA A 543 -40.81 -7.68 -8.42
N ILE A 544 -41.64 -8.71 -8.66
CA ILE A 544 -42.84 -9.00 -7.87
C ILE A 544 -42.44 -9.59 -6.49
N ASN A 545 -41.32 -10.32 -6.40
CA ASN A 545 -40.80 -10.87 -5.14
C ASN A 545 -40.25 -9.80 -4.16
N GLU A 546 -40.21 -8.52 -4.53
CA GLU A 546 -40.09 -7.41 -3.58
C GLU A 546 -41.29 -7.28 -2.61
N ILE A 547 -42.34 -8.08 -2.79
CA ILE A 547 -43.37 -8.32 -1.75
C ILE A 547 -42.80 -8.96 -0.47
N GLU A 548 -41.53 -9.40 -0.45
CA GLU A 548 -40.83 -9.90 0.72
C GLU A 548 -40.17 -8.74 1.51
N PRO A 549 -40.82 -8.19 2.56
CA PRO A 549 -40.34 -6.99 3.28
C PRO A 549 -39.03 -7.25 4.03
N PHE A 550 -38.64 -8.52 4.19
CA PHE A 550 -37.40 -8.90 4.84
C PHE A 550 -36.16 -8.57 4.01
N LYS A 551 -36.28 -8.33 2.69
CA LYS A 551 -35.18 -7.76 1.89
C LYS A 551 -34.73 -6.42 2.49
N THR A 552 -35.68 -5.55 2.85
CA THR A 552 -35.43 -4.26 3.54
C THR A 552 -34.83 -4.43 4.94
N PHE A 553 -35.26 -5.45 5.69
CA PHE A 553 -34.73 -5.75 7.03
C PHE A 553 -33.25 -6.18 6.99
N VAL A 554 -32.91 -7.08 6.07
CA VAL A 554 -31.58 -7.68 5.91
C VAL A 554 -30.56 -6.69 5.33
N LEU A 555 -31.03 -5.72 4.56
CA LEU A 555 -30.23 -4.57 4.14
C LEU A 555 -30.12 -3.47 5.22
N ASN A 556 -30.46 -3.77 6.48
CA ASN A 556 -30.36 -2.83 7.62
C ASN A 556 -31.06 -1.48 7.37
N LEU A 557 -32.19 -1.51 6.64
CA LEU A 557 -32.97 -0.34 6.20
C LEU A 557 -32.29 0.55 5.14
N ASP A 558 -31.23 0.08 4.48
CA ASP A 558 -30.67 0.72 3.29
C ASP A 558 -31.49 0.38 2.02
N ARG A 559 -32.63 1.08 1.88
CA ARG A 559 -33.52 1.01 0.71
C ARG A 559 -34.23 2.35 0.49
N PRO A 560 -34.70 2.67 -0.74
CA PRO A 560 -35.55 3.83 -0.99
C PRO A 560 -36.78 3.89 -0.07
N TRP A 561 -37.21 5.12 0.28
CA TRP A 561 -38.24 5.38 1.29
C TRP A 561 -39.57 4.64 1.07
N THR A 562 -39.91 4.32 -0.18
CA THR A 562 -41.10 3.52 -0.54
C THR A 562 -41.05 2.10 0.05
N PHE A 563 -39.89 1.45 -0.01
CA PHE A 563 -39.66 0.13 0.61
C PHE A 563 -39.60 0.21 2.13
N LEU A 564 -39.11 1.33 2.69
CA LEU A 564 -39.13 1.58 4.14
C LEU A 564 -40.56 1.75 4.65
N LEU A 565 -41.39 2.51 3.93
CA LEU A 565 -42.81 2.70 4.24
C LEU A 565 -43.59 1.37 4.12
N TYR A 566 -43.32 0.57 3.08
CA TYR A 566 -43.89 -0.77 2.94
C TYR A 566 -43.47 -1.70 4.09
N PHE A 567 -42.18 -1.80 4.39
CA PHE A 567 -41.64 -2.58 5.50
C PHE A 567 -42.26 -2.17 6.84
N ALA A 568 -42.32 -0.87 7.12
CA ALA A 568 -42.91 -0.32 8.33
C ALA A 568 -44.40 -0.66 8.43
N ALA A 569 -45.19 -0.43 7.38
CA ALA A 569 -46.62 -0.73 7.36
C ALA A 569 -46.90 -2.23 7.57
N VAL A 570 -46.20 -3.11 6.86
CA VAL A 570 -46.37 -4.57 6.97
C VAL A 570 -45.92 -5.09 8.34
N THR A 571 -44.85 -4.52 8.92
CA THR A 571 -44.39 -4.84 10.27
C THR A 571 -45.38 -4.38 11.33
N LEU A 572 -45.85 -3.13 11.25
CA LEU A 572 -46.82 -2.52 12.17
C LEU A 572 -48.19 -3.21 12.14
N ILE A 573 -48.58 -3.85 11.03
CA ILE A 573 -49.78 -4.71 10.96
C ILE A 573 -49.49 -6.12 11.54
N SER A 574 -48.29 -6.66 11.31
CA SER A 574 -47.88 -8.00 11.73
C SER A 574 -47.57 -8.18 13.22
N VAL A 575 -47.54 -7.08 13.98
CA VAL A 575 -47.37 -7.07 15.44
C VAL A 575 -48.71 -7.23 16.17
N PRO A 576 -49.72 -6.33 16.01
CA PRO A 576 -51.02 -6.49 16.68
C PRO A 576 -51.84 -7.65 16.10
N SER A 577 -51.71 -7.96 14.80
CA SER A 577 -52.20 -9.21 14.23
C SER A 577 -51.05 -10.20 14.13
N TYR A 578 -50.98 -11.12 15.11
CA TYR A 578 -49.87 -12.05 15.31
C TYR A 578 -49.31 -12.61 13.99
N ARG A 579 -48.13 -12.09 13.60
CA ARG A 579 -47.36 -12.45 12.40
C ARG A 579 -48.17 -12.43 11.08
N PHE A 580 -49.02 -11.42 10.89
CA PHE A 580 -49.89 -11.24 9.71
C PHE A 580 -49.22 -11.61 8.38
N PHE A 581 -48.07 -11.00 8.06
CA PHE A 581 -47.36 -11.27 6.80
C PHE A 581 -47.02 -12.76 6.60
N CYS A 582 -46.45 -13.42 7.63
CA CYS A 582 -46.04 -14.82 7.59
C CYS A 582 -47.21 -15.83 7.51
N ARG A 583 -48.45 -15.35 7.68
CA ARG A 583 -49.69 -16.14 7.63
C ARG A 583 -50.49 -15.91 6.35
N PHE A 584 -50.48 -14.70 5.81
CA PHE A 584 -51.40 -14.30 4.74
C PHE A 584 -50.75 -13.84 3.43
N LEU A 585 -49.48 -13.44 3.44
CA LEU A 585 -48.83 -12.83 2.26
C LEU A 585 -47.48 -13.44 1.86
N CYS A 586 -46.67 -13.90 2.83
CA CYS A 586 -45.29 -14.35 2.59
C CYS A 586 -45.19 -15.52 1.58
N PRO A 587 -44.61 -15.32 0.38
CA PRO A 587 -44.55 -16.38 -0.64
C PRO A 587 -43.69 -17.57 -0.21
N LEU A 588 -42.52 -17.34 0.40
CA LEU A 588 -41.71 -18.40 1.03
C LEU A 588 -42.50 -19.19 2.09
N GLY A 589 -43.32 -18.49 2.89
CA GLY A 589 -44.24 -19.12 3.84
C GLY A 589 -45.35 -19.92 3.16
N GLY A 590 -45.77 -19.53 1.95
CA GLY A 590 -46.69 -20.25 1.07
C GLY A 590 -46.07 -21.53 0.54
N ALA A 591 -44.86 -21.46 -0.02
CA ALA A 591 -44.10 -22.62 -0.51
C ALA A 591 -43.96 -23.70 0.57
N LEU A 592 -43.51 -23.32 1.78
CA LEU A 592 -43.36 -24.23 2.92
C LEU A 592 -44.73 -24.71 3.49
N ALA A 593 -45.83 -24.02 3.20
CA ALA A 593 -47.17 -24.46 3.59
C ALA A 593 -47.75 -25.58 2.69
N ILE A 594 -47.26 -25.74 1.45
CA ILE A 594 -47.75 -26.77 0.51
C ILE A 594 -47.45 -28.20 1.01
N PRO A 595 -46.19 -28.59 1.37
CA PRO A 595 -45.95 -29.92 1.94
C PRO A 595 -46.54 -30.07 3.35
N SER A 596 -46.76 -28.96 4.07
CA SER A 596 -47.38 -28.94 5.41
C SER A 596 -48.91 -29.17 5.42
N ILE A 597 -49.51 -29.66 4.32
CA ILE A 597 -50.92 -30.09 4.27
C ILE A 597 -51.18 -31.33 5.13
N LYS A 598 -50.23 -32.27 5.16
CA LYS A 598 -50.30 -33.48 6.00
C LYS A 598 -49.68 -33.20 7.38
N SER A 599 -49.95 -34.09 8.34
CA SER A 599 -49.19 -34.10 9.60
C SER A 599 -47.72 -34.39 9.31
N PRO A 600 -46.76 -33.67 9.93
CA PRO A 600 -45.34 -34.04 9.87
C PRO A 600 -45.09 -35.34 10.65
N LEU A 601 -43.91 -35.95 10.44
CA LEU A 601 -43.57 -37.25 11.04
C LEU A 601 -43.54 -37.26 12.57
N LEU A 602 -43.09 -36.16 13.19
CA LEU A 602 -43.09 -35.95 14.64
C LEU A 602 -44.09 -34.84 15.02
N PRO A 603 -45.40 -35.14 15.09
CA PRO A 603 -46.41 -34.16 15.46
C PRO A 603 -46.24 -33.63 16.89
N LEU A 604 -47.04 -32.62 17.22
CA LEU A 604 -47.24 -32.20 18.60
C LEU A 604 -48.02 -33.26 19.37
N LEU A 605 -47.58 -33.57 20.60
CA LEU A 605 -48.22 -34.53 21.50
C LEU A 605 -49.67 -34.13 21.77
N ARG A 606 -50.62 -35.03 21.52
CA ARG A 606 -52.05 -34.85 21.82
C ARG A 606 -52.70 -36.18 22.21
N TYR A 607 -53.55 -36.13 23.22
CA TYR A 607 -54.44 -37.21 23.64
C TYR A 607 -55.69 -37.27 22.75
N GLU A 608 -56.42 -38.37 22.70
CA GLU A 608 -57.62 -38.50 21.85
C GLU A 608 -58.72 -37.49 22.22
N SER A 609 -58.85 -37.24 23.53
CA SER A 609 -59.69 -36.21 24.16
C SER A 609 -59.44 -34.78 23.65
N CYS A 610 -58.30 -34.52 23.01
CA CYS A 610 -57.94 -33.18 22.52
C CYS A 610 -58.91 -32.61 21.48
N ASN A 611 -59.62 -33.45 20.72
CA ASN A 611 -60.56 -33.00 19.69
C ASN A 611 -61.86 -32.44 20.29
N THR A 612 -62.27 -32.92 21.47
CA THR A 612 -63.44 -32.45 22.21
C THR A 612 -63.08 -31.38 23.26
N CYS A 613 -62.00 -31.59 24.02
CA CYS A 613 -61.52 -30.72 25.11
C CYS A 613 -61.20 -29.29 24.65
N LYS A 614 -60.49 -29.13 23.52
CA LYS A 614 -60.21 -27.85 22.84
C LYS A 614 -59.52 -26.73 23.64
N ILE A 615 -59.20 -26.89 24.93
CA ILE A 615 -58.57 -25.85 25.79
C ILE A 615 -57.37 -25.19 25.12
N CYS A 616 -56.46 -25.96 24.52
CA CYS A 616 -55.28 -25.45 23.82
C CYS A 616 -55.59 -24.52 22.64
N ALA A 617 -56.81 -24.51 22.08
CA ALA A 617 -57.20 -23.56 21.03
C ALA A 617 -57.26 -22.12 21.55
N LYS A 618 -57.61 -21.91 22.82
CA LYS A 618 -57.67 -20.57 23.45
C LYS A 618 -56.30 -19.91 23.55
N GLY A 619 -55.23 -20.71 23.73
CA GLY A 619 -53.84 -20.25 23.78
C GLY A 619 -53.08 -20.36 22.45
N CYS A 620 -53.78 -20.48 21.31
CA CYS A 620 -53.14 -20.66 20.00
C CYS A 620 -53.16 -19.34 19.20
N GLU A 621 -52.19 -18.48 19.43
CA GLU A 621 -52.01 -17.18 18.76
C GLU A 621 -52.00 -17.22 17.21
N PRO A 622 -51.34 -18.18 16.52
CA PRO A 622 -51.47 -18.31 15.06
C PRO A 622 -52.85 -18.86 14.61
N THR A 623 -53.76 -19.15 15.54
CA THR A 623 -55.08 -19.79 15.35
C THR A 623 -55.02 -21.10 14.57
N ALA A 624 -53.92 -21.84 14.70
CA ALA A 624 -53.67 -23.10 13.99
C ALA A 624 -54.50 -24.27 14.53
N ILE A 625 -55.07 -24.16 15.74
CA ILE A 625 -56.01 -25.14 16.30
C ILE A 625 -57.45 -24.68 16.02
N SER A 626 -58.25 -25.51 15.36
CA SER A 626 -59.66 -25.20 15.07
C SER A 626 -60.53 -25.28 16.32
N PHE A 627 -61.30 -24.22 16.61
CA PHE A 627 -62.31 -24.21 17.67
C PHE A 627 -63.51 -25.14 17.36
N GLU A 628 -63.82 -25.39 16.08
CA GLU A 628 -64.91 -26.30 15.66
C GLU A 628 -64.50 -27.76 15.82
N THR A 629 -63.34 -28.15 15.29
CA THR A 629 -62.95 -29.57 15.13
C THR A 629 -61.83 -30.01 16.06
N GLY A 630 -61.22 -29.10 16.81
CA GLY A 630 -60.09 -29.36 17.71
C GLY A 630 -58.77 -29.69 17.01
N ARG A 631 -58.75 -29.97 15.70
CA ARG A 631 -57.58 -30.38 14.91
C ARG A 631 -56.57 -29.24 14.69
N ILE A 632 -55.30 -29.61 14.46
CA ILE A 632 -54.22 -28.68 14.06
C ILE A 632 -54.20 -28.55 12.53
N ASN A 633 -54.13 -27.33 12.01
CA ASN A 633 -53.67 -27.04 10.65
C ASN A 633 -52.15 -26.77 10.66
N TYR A 634 -51.36 -27.70 10.13
CA TYR A 634 -49.89 -27.56 10.07
C TYR A 634 -49.42 -26.52 9.05
N GLN A 635 -50.29 -26.05 8.14
CA GLN A 635 -50.00 -24.91 7.25
C GLN A 635 -49.95 -23.57 8.00
N GLU A 636 -50.59 -23.45 9.17
CA GLU A 636 -50.52 -22.28 10.05
C GLU A 636 -49.65 -22.48 11.29
N CYS A 637 -49.36 -23.73 11.68
CA CYS A 637 -48.63 -24.02 12.91
C CYS A 637 -47.18 -23.49 12.86
N LEU A 638 -46.83 -22.63 13.82
CA LEU A 638 -45.48 -22.09 14.01
C LEU A 638 -44.70 -22.77 15.16
N MET A 639 -45.23 -23.88 15.71
CA MET A 639 -44.56 -24.69 16.73
C MET A 639 -44.02 -23.90 17.94
N CYS A 640 -44.78 -22.95 18.50
CA CYS A 640 -44.39 -22.17 19.69
C CYS A 640 -44.36 -22.98 21.02
N TRP A 641 -44.89 -24.20 21.00
CA TRP A 641 -44.99 -25.13 22.14
C TRP A 641 -45.90 -24.71 23.31
N ASP A 642 -46.58 -23.56 23.29
CA ASP A 642 -47.52 -23.23 24.38
C ASP A 642 -48.67 -24.22 24.51
N CYS A 643 -49.20 -24.74 23.39
CA CYS A 643 -50.17 -25.84 23.41
C CYS A 643 -49.59 -27.19 23.84
N GLN A 644 -48.25 -27.35 23.88
CA GLN A 644 -47.60 -28.50 24.50
C GLN A 644 -47.46 -28.28 26.00
N ALA A 645 -46.99 -27.11 26.44
CA ALA A 645 -46.94 -26.78 27.85
C ALA A 645 -48.31 -26.88 28.53
N THR A 646 -49.38 -26.33 27.92
CA THR A 646 -50.77 -26.51 28.41
C THR A 646 -51.22 -27.98 28.38
N GLY A 647 -50.69 -28.79 27.47
CA GLY A 647 -50.97 -30.22 27.37
C GLY A 647 -50.18 -31.09 28.35
N THR A 648 -49.03 -30.62 28.84
CA THR A 648 -48.18 -31.27 29.85
C THR A 648 -48.36 -30.71 31.26
N ASP A 649 -49.16 -29.67 31.42
CA ASP A 649 -49.43 -29.03 32.72
C ASP A 649 -50.40 -29.89 33.54
N GLU A 650 -49.89 -30.45 34.63
CA GLU A 650 -50.62 -31.36 35.52
C GLU A 650 -51.80 -30.70 36.25
N ALA A 651 -51.87 -29.37 36.27
CA ALA A 651 -52.95 -28.60 36.90
C ALA A 651 -53.95 -28.01 35.88
N VAL A 652 -53.66 -28.09 34.57
CA VAL A 652 -54.48 -27.47 33.50
C VAL A 652 -54.95 -28.47 32.44
N CYS A 653 -54.20 -29.54 32.18
CA CYS A 653 -54.58 -30.58 31.22
C CYS A 653 -55.50 -31.62 31.87
N PRO A 654 -56.77 -31.77 31.43
CA PRO A 654 -57.72 -32.70 32.07
C PRO A 654 -57.25 -34.16 32.10
N GLU A 655 -56.45 -34.59 31.13
CA GLU A 655 -55.86 -35.93 31.07
C GLU A 655 -54.82 -36.15 32.17
N LEU A 656 -53.97 -35.14 32.43
CA LEU A 656 -52.85 -35.24 33.38
C LEU A 656 -53.25 -34.93 34.83
N ILE A 657 -54.34 -34.21 35.03
CA ILE A 657 -55.03 -34.10 36.33
C ILE A 657 -55.51 -35.49 36.79
N VAL A 658 -55.87 -36.38 35.86
CA VAL A 658 -56.26 -37.77 36.16
C VAL A 658 -55.03 -38.66 36.39
N SER A 659 -53.93 -38.48 35.63
CA SER A 659 -52.76 -39.38 35.73
C SER A 659 -51.79 -39.06 36.88
N ASN A 660 -51.56 -37.79 37.24
CA ASN A 660 -50.50 -37.40 38.19
C ASN A 660 -50.85 -37.57 39.67
N ARG A 661 -51.62 -38.62 39.99
CA ARG A 661 -51.81 -39.09 41.36
C ARG A 661 -50.64 -39.96 41.86
N GLU A 662 -49.67 -40.31 41.00
CA GLU A 662 -48.71 -41.39 41.25
C GLU A 662 -47.22 -41.04 40.92
N GLN A 663 -46.53 -40.36 41.87
CA GLN A 663 -45.07 -40.44 42.19
C GLN A 663 -43.97 -39.72 41.33
N ARG A 664 -42.78 -39.48 41.96
CA ARG A 664 -41.51 -38.77 41.55
C ARG A 664 -40.37 -39.16 42.56
N PRO A 665 -39.11 -38.58 42.64
CA PRO A 665 -38.22 -37.76 41.77
C PRO A 665 -36.92 -38.55 41.34
N VAL A 666 -35.60 -38.17 41.31
CA VAL A 666 -34.67 -37.03 41.64
C VAL A 666 -33.33 -37.15 40.83
N ARG A 667 -32.48 -36.10 40.68
CA ARG A 667 -31.00 -36.26 40.38
C ARG A 667 -30.07 -35.00 40.52
N MET A 668 -28.77 -35.24 40.84
CA MET A 668 -27.50 -34.56 40.42
C MET A 668 -26.79 -33.34 41.13
N LEU A 669 -25.45 -33.51 41.34
CA LEU A 669 -24.25 -32.63 41.03
C LEU A 669 -23.58 -31.58 42.00
N VAL A 670 -22.27 -31.31 41.71
CA VAL A 670 -21.30 -30.24 42.20
C VAL A 670 -20.68 -30.39 43.62
N GLY A 671 -19.43 -29.98 43.96
CA GLY A 671 -18.20 -29.59 43.18
C GLY A 671 -17.22 -28.57 43.86
N SER A 672 -15.96 -28.46 43.34
CA SER A 672 -14.97 -27.32 43.44
C SER A 672 -13.96 -27.16 44.63
N LEU A 673 -12.79 -26.54 44.35
CA LEU A 673 -11.76 -25.80 45.17
C LEU A 673 -10.45 -25.61 44.31
N VAL A 674 -9.40 -24.78 44.52
CA VAL A 674 -9.11 -23.49 45.22
C VAL A 674 -7.77 -22.84 44.69
N LEU A 675 -7.29 -21.69 45.23
CA LEU A 675 -6.04 -20.95 44.87
C LEU A 675 -4.85 -21.19 45.84
N GLY A 676 -3.62 -20.71 45.50
CA GLY A 676 -2.71 -20.18 46.54
C GLY A 676 -1.24 -19.82 46.17
N LEU A 677 -0.82 -18.57 46.52
CA LEU A 677 0.57 -18.10 46.78
C LEU A 677 1.52 -18.00 45.55
N LEU A 678 2.63 -17.23 45.50
CA LEU A 678 3.18 -16.10 46.31
C LEU A 678 4.22 -15.29 45.47
N ALA A 679 4.58 -14.06 45.88
CA ALA A 679 5.75 -13.29 45.39
C ALA A 679 6.19 -12.20 46.40
N TRP A 680 7.48 -11.81 46.42
CA TRP A 680 8.05 -10.75 47.29
C TRP A 680 9.44 -10.29 46.75
N PRO A 681 9.71 -8.98 46.56
CA PRO A 681 11.04 -8.46 46.20
C PRO A 681 11.87 -7.99 47.41
N ALA A 682 13.19 -8.06 47.31
CA ALA A 682 14.14 -7.49 48.27
C ALA A 682 14.84 -6.25 47.67
N VAL A 683 15.33 -5.35 48.54
CA VAL A 683 16.11 -4.17 48.16
C VAL A 683 17.59 -4.44 48.39
N ALA A 684 18.43 -4.15 47.39
CA ALA A 684 19.89 -4.26 47.49
C ALA A 684 20.53 -2.91 47.89
N HIS A 685 21.65 -2.98 48.59
CA HIS A 685 22.57 -1.85 48.76
C HIS A 685 23.69 -1.95 47.71
N ALA A 686 24.06 -0.82 47.11
CA ALA A 686 25.30 -0.67 46.35
C ALA A 686 26.42 -0.16 47.27
N ASP A 687 27.65 -0.67 47.10
CA ASP A 687 28.83 -0.17 47.80
C ASP A 687 29.78 0.57 46.84
N THR A 688 30.85 1.17 47.36
CA THR A 688 31.83 1.93 46.56
C THR A 688 33.26 1.51 46.89
N VAL A 689 33.90 0.84 45.93
CA VAL A 689 35.23 0.21 46.08
C VAL A 689 36.29 1.06 45.38
N ARG A 690 37.40 1.35 46.07
CA ARG A 690 38.56 2.04 45.48
C ARG A 690 39.53 1.03 44.85
N VAL A 691 39.88 1.26 43.58
CA VAL A 691 40.72 0.37 42.76
C VAL A 691 42.08 1.00 42.51
N ARG A 692 43.15 0.28 42.83
CA ARG A 692 44.53 0.71 42.55
C ARG A 692 45.04 0.21 41.21
N PRO A 693 45.97 0.93 40.55
CA PRO A 693 46.70 0.42 39.40
C PRO A 693 47.23 -1.00 39.64
N GLY A 694 46.84 -1.93 38.76
CA GLY A 694 47.19 -3.35 38.84
C GLY A 694 46.22 -4.25 39.62
N MET A 695 45.16 -3.73 40.25
CA MET A 695 44.13 -4.52 40.96
C MET A 695 42.79 -4.60 40.21
N LEU A 696 42.67 -3.95 39.04
CA LEU A 696 41.39 -3.71 38.37
C LEU A 696 40.70 -5.01 37.89
N ALA A 697 41.42 -5.93 37.26
CA ALA A 697 40.84 -7.18 36.78
C ALA A 697 40.28 -8.04 37.93
N ASP A 698 41.06 -8.20 39.01
CA ASP A 698 40.63 -8.94 40.20
C ASP A 698 39.42 -8.29 40.87
N THR A 699 39.42 -6.96 41.02
CA THR A 699 38.31 -6.23 41.66
C THR A 699 37.03 -6.27 40.82
N LEU A 700 37.14 -6.22 39.49
CA LEU A 700 36.00 -6.33 38.56
C LEU A 700 35.37 -7.73 38.59
N ALA A 701 36.16 -8.78 38.85
CA ALA A 701 35.68 -10.15 39.00
C ALA A 701 34.95 -10.39 40.35
N GLU A 702 35.31 -9.66 41.42
CA GLU A 702 34.66 -9.76 42.74
C GLU A 702 33.45 -8.83 42.94
N ALA A 703 33.26 -7.84 42.06
CA ALA A 703 32.21 -6.82 42.18
C ALA A 703 30.77 -7.36 42.07
N GLN A 704 29.84 -6.74 42.80
CA GLN A 704 28.41 -7.09 42.78
C GLN A 704 27.61 -6.13 41.89
N ALA A 705 26.45 -6.59 41.41
CA ALA A 705 25.57 -5.77 40.57
C ALA A 705 25.01 -4.57 41.37
N GLY A 706 25.36 -3.36 40.93
CA GLY A 706 25.08 -2.09 41.60
C GLY A 706 26.35 -1.35 42.06
N ASP A 707 27.49 -2.02 42.19
CA ASP A 707 28.69 -1.42 42.80
C ASP A 707 29.34 -0.32 41.93
N VAL A 708 29.99 0.63 42.61
CA VAL A 708 30.79 1.69 41.99
C VAL A 708 32.28 1.42 42.21
N LEU A 709 33.01 1.17 41.13
CA LEU A 709 34.45 0.95 41.12
C LEU A 709 35.17 2.27 40.80
N LEU A 710 35.77 2.89 41.82
CA LEU A 710 36.45 4.18 41.72
C LEU A 710 37.97 3.98 41.52
N LEU A 711 38.47 4.29 40.33
CA LEU A 711 39.87 4.06 39.93
C LEU A 711 40.76 5.21 40.43
N GLU A 712 41.73 4.88 41.29
CA GLU A 712 42.78 5.81 41.72
C GLU A 712 43.65 6.25 40.51
N PRO A 713 44.24 7.46 40.49
CA PRO A 713 45.01 7.96 39.36
C PRO A 713 46.22 7.09 39.01
N GLY A 714 46.46 6.87 37.71
CA GLY A 714 47.49 5.97 37.20
C GLY A 714 47.01 5.14 36.00
N VAL A 715 47.89 4.29 35.49
CA VAL A 715 47.58 3.40 34.35
C VAL A 715 47.06 2.06 34.86
N HIS A 716 45.84 1.71 34.46
CA HIS A 716 45.20 0.43 34.69
C HIS A 716 45.21 -0.36 33.37
N ALA A 717 45.65 -1.61 33.42
CA ALA A 717 45.74 -2.46 32.23
C ALA A 717 44.36 -3.01 31.84
N GLY A 718 44.00 -2.84 30.57
CA GLY A 718 42.94 -3.60 29.90
C GLY A 718 43.52 -4.74 29.03
N PRO A 719 42.73 -5.27 28.08
CA PRO A 719 41.34 -4.91 27.79
C PRO A 719 40.40 -5.28 28.94
N LEU A 720 39.29 -4.55 29.08
CA LEU A 720 38.27 -4.77 30.12
C LEU A 720 36.97 -5.29 29.50
N HIS A 721 36.26 -6.17 30.21
CA HIS A 721 34.96 -6.71 29.82
C HIS A 721 34.01 -6.68 31.03
N ILE A 722 32.93 -5.91 30.91
CA ILE A 722 32.02 -5.59 32.02
C ILE A 722 30.74 -6.41 31.88
N GLU A 723 30.81 -7.69 32.30
CA GLU A 723 29.71 -8.69 32.28
C GLU A 723 28.60 -8.46 33.33
N ARG A 724 28.67 -7.38 34.11
CA ARG A 724 27.80 -7.14 35.28
C ARG A 724 27.53 -5.66 35.46
N THR A 725 26.32 -5.31 35.90
CA THR A 725 25.86 -3.92 36.09
C THR A 725 26.68 -3.20 37.17
N VAL A 726 27.78 -2.55 36.78
CA VAL A 726 28.66 -1.77 37.68
C VAL A 726 28.98 -0.41 37.05
N THR A 727 29.35 0.57 37.88
CA THR A 727 29.85 1.86 37.41
C THR A 727 31.36 1.95 37.59
N LEU A 728 32.10 1.96 36.49
CA LEU A 728 33.53 2.17 36.43
C LEU A 728 33.81 3.69 36.35
N ARG A 729 34.32 4.31 37.41
CA ARG A 729 34.53 5.77 37.49
C ARG A 729 36.00 6.13 37.73
N GLY A 730 36.54 7.08 36.98
CA GLY A 730 37.89 7.62 37.21
C GLY A 730 37.96 8.69 38.29
N GLU A 731 38.99 8.66 39.14
CA GLU A 731 39.57 9.89 39.68
C GLU A 731 40.48 10.56 38.62
N ALA A 732 40.68 11.88 38.70
CA ALA A 732 41.39 12.63 37.65
C ALA A 732 42.82 12.10 37.42
N GLY A 733 43.09 11.62 36.20
CA GLY A 733 44.34 10.97 35.83
C GLY A 733 44.32 9.43 35.89
N ALA A 734 43.15 8.81 36.08
CA ALA A 734 42.96 7.38 35.83
C ALA A 734 42.88 7.08 34.32
N ILE A 735 43.76 6.19 33.84
CA ILE A 735 43.89 5.81 32.43
C ILE A 735 43.62 4.31 32.30
N VAL A 736 42.77 3.91 31.35
CA VAL A 736 42.62 2.52 30.90
C VAL A 736 43.40 2.34 29.61
N ASP A 737 44.32 1.38 29.60
CA ASP A 737 45.25 1.13 28.49
C ASP A 737 44.97 -0.24 27.86
N GLY A 738 44.43 -0.25 26.63
CA GLY A 738 43.92 -1.44 25.94
C GLY A 738 44.99 -2.41 25.40
N GLY A 739 46.28 -2.11 25.58
CA GLY A 739 47.39 -2.99 25.21
C GLY A 739 47.59 -3.25 23.70
N GLY A 740 46.83 -2.58 22.83
CA GLY A 740 46.87 -2.74 21.37
C GLY A 740 46.17 -4.01 20.85
N THR A 741 45.40 -4.71 21.69
CA THR A 741 44.81 -6.02 21.34
C THR A 741 43.31 -6.08 21.63
N GLY A 742 42.50 -5.84 20.61
CA GLY A 742 41.04 -5.81 20.75
C GLY A 742 40.50 -4.41 21.00
N HIS A 743 39.25 -4.34 21.43
CA HIS A 743 38.64 -3.15 22.04
C HIS A 743 39.30 -2.88 23.40
N ALA A 744 39.39 -1.61 23.83
CA ALA A 744 39.99 -1.29 25.13
C ALA A 744 39.02 -1.56 26.31
N VAL A 745 37.73 -1.28 26.14
CA VAL A 745 36.66 -1.67 27.08
C VAL A 745 35.44 -2.19 26.32
N ILE A 746 34.88 -3.31 26.79
CA ILE A 746 33.61 -3.91 26.36
C ILE A 746 32.61 -3.78 27.51
N ILE A 747 31.46 -3.15 27.25
CA ILE A 747 30.27 -3.22 28.12
C ILE A 747 29.39 -4.36 27.62
N ASP A 748 29.06 -5.29 28.51
CA ASP A 748 28.26 -6.49 28.25
C ASP A 748 27.29 -6.74 29.41
N ALA A 749 26.55 -5.70 29.78
CA ALA A 749 25.61 -5.69 30.90
C ALA A 749 24.63 -4.50 30.84
N PRO A 750 23.32 -4.73 31.03
CA PRO A 750 22.33 -3.67 31.18
C PRO A 750 22.70 -2.68 32.29
N GLY A 751 22.57 -1.38 32.02
CA GLY A 751 22.78 -0.29 32.99
C GLY A 751 24.21 -0.12 33.51
N ALA A 752 25.21 -0.84 32.96
CA ALA A 752 26.61 -0.64 33.30
C ALA A 752 27.14 0.71 32.77
N ALA A 753 28.10 1.32 33.47
CA ALA A 753 28.54 2.69 33.20
C ALA A 753 30.06 2.85 33.23
N ILE A 754 30.58 3.72 32.37
CA ILE A 754 31.99 4.14 32.27
C ILE A 754 32.03 5.67 32.34
N GLU A 755 32.63 6.21 33.40
CA GLU A 755 32.56 7.64 33.73
C GLU A 755 33.93 8.26 34.02
N ASN A 756 34.27 9.36 33.33
CA ASN A 756 35.44 10.22 33.59
C ASN A 756 36.82 9.51 33.50
N LEU A 757 37.01 8.61 32.53
CA LEU A 757 38.28 7.92 32.28
C LEU A 757 38.98 8.40 31.01
N THR A 758 40.31 8.34 30.99
CA THR A 758 41.08 8.39 29.73
C THR A 758 41.24 6.97 29.19
N ILE A 759 40.84 6.70 27.94
CA ILE A 759 40.89 5.38 27.31
C ILE A 759 41.72 5.46 26.03
N ARG A 760 42.70 4.56 25.89
CA ARG A 760 43.65 4.57 24.75
C ARG A 760 44.19 3.19 24.39
N HIS A 761 44.93 3.13 23.29
CA HIS A 761 45.62 1.92 22.81
C HIS A 761 44.71 0.70 22.61
N CYS A 762 43.54 0.88 21.98
CA CYS A 762 42.86 -0.23 21.31
C CYS A 762 43.67 -0.69 20.07
N ARG A 763 43.32 -1.81 19.45
CA ARG A 763 43.98 -2.23 18.20
C ARG A 763 43.65 -1.26 17.06
N ILE A 764 44.66 -0.86 16.29
CA ILE A 764 44.48 -0.18 14.99
C ILE A 764 44.66 -1.23 13.88
N SER A 765 43.64 -1.44 13.05
CA SER A 765 43.68 -2.38 11.93
C SER A 765 42.65 -2.03 10.86
N ASP A 766 42.93 -2.34 9.58
CA ASP A 766 41.97 -2.29 8.47
C ASP A 766 41.06 -3.53 8.40
N ALA A 767 41.40 -4.60 9.14
CA ALA A 767 40.67 -5.87 9.12
C ALA A 767 39.65 -6.03 10.26
N PHE A 768 39.64 -5.12 11.23
CA PHE A 768 38.84 -5.23 12.45
C PHE A 768 38.31 -3.86 12.90
N THR A 769 37.09 -3.83 13.43
CA THR A 769 36.40 -2.63 13.95
C THR A 769 36.67 -2.41 15.45
N ASP A 770 37.91 -2.67 15.88
CA ASP A 770 38.31 -2.50 17.29
C ASP A 770 38.18 -1.03 17.72
N SER A 771 37.61 -0.80 18.90
CA SER A 771 37.22 0.53 19.40
C SER A 771 37.75 0.81 20.82
N ALA A 772 37.74 2.08 21.24
CA ALA A 772 38.07 2.42 22.63
C ALA A 772 37.00 1.89 23.61
N VAL A 773 35.72 2.10 23.26
CA VAL A 773 34.57 1.50 23.96
C VAL A 773 33.71 0.75 22.96
N TRP A 774 33.30 -0.46 23.33
CA TRP A 774 32.29 -1.26 22.63
C TRP A 774 31.14 -1.52 23.60
N VAL A 775 29.91 -1.32 23.15
CA VAL A 775 28.69 -1.61 23.92
C VAL A 775 27.93 -2.71 23.20
N GLU A 776 27.83 -3.88 23.82
CA GLU A 776 27.17 -5.06 23.26
C GLU A 776 25.66 -4.96 23.20
N GLN A 777 25.06 -5.77 22.34
CA GLN A 777 23.62 -5.81 22.04
C GLN A 777 22.74 -5.87 23.29
N ASP A 778 23.04 -6.76 24.24
CA ASP A 778 22.23 -6.92 25.46
C ASP A 778 22.45 -5.81 26.52
N SER A 779 23.35 -4.84 26.30
CA SER A 779 23.72 -3.78 27.27
C SER A 779 22.73 -2.61 27.34
N THR A 780 21.43 -2.90 27.43
CA THR A 780 20.36 -1.88 27.44
C THR A 780 20.57 -0.85 28.56
N GLY A 781 20.50 0.44 28.21
CA GLY A 781 20.70 1.56 29.15
C GLY A 781 22.15 1.75 29.63
N ALA A 782 23.15 1.19 28.93
CA ALA A 782 24.56 1.44 29.23
C ALA A 782 24.96 2.92 29.08
N ARG A 783 25.96 3.37 29.84
CA ARG A 783 26.30 4.80 29.98
C ARG A 783 27.79 5.05 29.78
N VAL A 784 28.16 5.88 28.81
CA VAL A 784 29.56 6.25 28.49
C VAL A 784 29.68 7.76 28.58
N ILE A 785 30.24 8.27 29.69
CA ILE A 785 30.10 9.69 30.07
C ILE A 785 31.41 10.35 30.48
N GLY A 786 31.69 11.54 29.94
CA GLY A 786 32.82 12.37 30.36
C GLY A 786 34.20 11.76 30.08
N ASN A 787 34.29 10.74 29.22
CA ASN A 787 35.54 10.04 28.94
C ASN A 787 36.36 10.80 27.88
N THR A 788 37.68 10.66 27.96
CA THR A 788 38.63 11.17 26.96
C THR A 788 39.20 10.00 26.17
N ILE A 789 39.02 9.97 24.85
CA ILE A 789 39.44 8.87 23.99
C ILE A 789 40.53 9.35 23.03
N GLU A 790 41.68 8.67 23.10
CA GLU A 790 42.91 9.02 22.38
C GLU A 790 43.54 7.78 21.72
N ALA A 791 44.29 7.98 20.64
CA ALA A 791 45.10 6.93 19.98
C ALA A 791 44.32 5.64 19.66
N CYS A 792 43.08 5.79 19.19
CA CYS A 792 42.18 4.72 18.77
C CYS A 792 41.60 5.01 17.38
N ARG A 793 41.31 3.96 16.58
CA ARG A 793 40.72 4.15 15.25
C ARG A 793 39.24 4.50 15.34
N PHE A 794 38.48 3.70 16.07
CA PHE A 794 37.08 3.93 16.40
C PHE A 794 36.97 4.35 17.86
N GLY A 795 36.15 5.37 18.15
CA GLY A 795 35.98 5.88 19.51
C GLY A 795 35.00 5.02 20.32
N ILE A 796 33.74 5.43 20.32
CA ILE A 796 32.65 4.75 21.03
C ILE A 796 31.78 4.03 20.00
N TRP A 797 31.68 2.71 20.11
CA TRP A 797 30.81 1.89 19.26
C TRP A 797 29.64 1.35 20.08
N VAL A 798 28.42 1.56 19.60
CA VAL A 798 27.17 1.04 20.18
C VAL A 798 26.54 0.09 19.18
N HIS A 799 26.45 -1.19 19.53
CA HIS A 799 26.05 -2.26 18.63
C HIS A 799 24.76 -2.93 19.15
N GLY A 800 23.66 -2.83 18.40
CA GLY A 800 22.45 -3.64 18.62
C GLY A 800 21.62 -3.32 19.87
N THR A 801 21.93 -2.26 20.64
CA THR A 801 21.36 -2.04 21.99
C THR A 801 20.37 -0.87 22.09
N ALA A 802 19.62 -0.80 23.19
CA ALA A 802 18.59 0.21 23.44
C ALA A 802 18.93 1.17 24.60
N GLU A 803 18.36 2.37 24.58
CA GLU A 803 18.38 3.42 25.62
C GLU A 803 19.76 3.91 26.12
N ALA A 804 20.87 3.54 25.47
CA ALA A 804 22.21 3.91 25.93
C ALA A 804 22.48 5.44 25.89
N GLU A 805 23.31 5.91 26.83
CA GLU A 805 23.66 7.33 27.05
C GLU A 805 25.15 7.57 26.77
N VAL A 806 25.46 8.33 25.72
CA VAL A 806 26.82 8.72 25.33
C VAL A 806 26.95 10.25 25.49
N ALA A 807 27.43 10.70 26.65
CA ALA A 807 27.32 12.11 27.05
C ALA A 807 28.64 12.78 27.44
N GLY A 808 28.93 13.97 26.92
CA GLY A 808 30.05 14.81 27.36
C GLY A 808 31.45 14.22 27.14
N ASN A 809 31.62 13.23 26.26
CA ASN A 809 32.90 12.64 25.95
C ASN A 809 33.71 13.52 24.99
N HIS A 810 35.04 13.47 25.10
CA HIS A 810 35.97 14.08 24.16
C HIS A 810 36.66 12.98 23.35
N VAL A 811 36.56 13.02 22.02
CA VAL A 811 37.09 11.98 21.14
C VAL A 811 37.94 12.62 20.03
N VAL A 812 39.20 12.18 19.94
CA VAL A 812 40.14 12.63 18.91
C VAL A 812 40.54 11.42 18.05
N GLY A 813 40.17 11.45 16.78
CA GLY A 813 40.54 10.42 15.81
C GLY A 813 42.01 10.47 15.41
N LEU A 814 42.43 9.53 14.55
CA LEU A 814 43.81 9.38 14.12
C LEU A 814 44.26 10.53 13.21
N GLN A 815 44.78 11.61 13.81
CA GLN A 815 45.19 12.84 13.12
C GLN A 815 46.19 12.59 11.97
N GLU A 816 47.17 11.70 12.18
CA GLU A 816 48.19 11.34 11.18
C GLU A 816 47.66 10.51 9.99
N ALA A 817 46.47 9.92 10.10
CA ALA A 817 45.83 9.14 9.04
C ALA A 817 44.99 10.03 8.12
N THR A 818 44.87 9.67 6.83
CA THR A 818 44.00 10.42 5.91
C THR A 818 42.53 10.28 6.29
N GLN A 819 41.68 11.19 5.79
CA GLN A 819 40.28 11.28 6.23
C GLN A 819 39.47 9.99 6.04
N ASN A 820 39.82 9.13 5.06
CA ASN A 820 39.17 7.84 4.85
C ASN A 820 39.79 6.68 5.66
N GLU A 821 41.02 6.83 6.14
CA GLU A 821 41.73 5.84 6.97
C GLU A 821 41.41 5.98 8.46
N ARG A 822 40.96 7.17 8.90
CA ARG A 822 40.37 7.36 10.24
C ARG A 822 39.16 6.43 10.43
N GLY A 823 38.80 6.13 11.68
CA GLY A 823 37.51 5.53 12.02
C GLY A 823 36.55 6.59 12.56
N ASP A 824 35.38 6.15 13.00
CA ASP A 824 34.31 7.04 13.44
C ASP A 824 34.45 7.36 14.94
N CYS A 825 34.15 8.60 15.32
CA CYS A 825 34.26 9.07 16.70
C CYS A 825 33.19 8.43 17.61
N ILE A 826 31.94 8.43 17.13
CA ILE A 826 30.82 7.67 17.68
C ILE A 826 30.17 6.90 16.53
N HIS A 827 29.94 5.60 16.71
CA HIS A 827 29.31 4.73 15.72
C HIS A 827 28.10 4.04 16.38
N LEU A 828 26.89 4.30 15.87
CA LEU A 828 25.64 3.64 16.28
C LEU A 828 25.17 2.70 15.17
N TRP A 829 24.91 1.44 15.50
CA TRP A 829 24.45 0.44 14.55
C TRP A 829 23.33 -0.42 15.16
N ASP A 830 22.18 -0.51 14.48
CA ASP A 830 21.00 -1.30 14.88
C ASP A 830 20.53 -0.98 16.33
N ALA A 831 20.55 0.31 16.69
CA ALA A 831 20.34 0.78 18.06
C ALA A 831 19.04 1.58 18.21
N ASP A 832 18.46 1.65 19.42
CA ASP A 832 17.12 2.22 19.64
C ASP A 832 17.06 3.18 20.84
N GLY A 833 16.37 4.32 20.72
CA GLY A 833 16.17 5.31 21.79
C GLY A 833 17.45 5.95 22.36
N ILE A 834 18.58 5.85 21.64
CA ILE A 834 19.92 6.25 22.08
C ILE A 834 20.02 7.77 22.31
N ARG A 835 20.79 8.20 23.32
CA ARG A 835 21.05 9.61 23.60
C ARG A 835 22.54 9.93 23.43
N VAL A 836 22.88 10.75 22.45
CA VAL A 836 24.25 11.24 22.21
C VAL A 836 24.28 12.74 22.42
N THR A 837 24.84 13.21 23.55
CA THR A 837 24.66 14.60 23.98
C THR A 837 25.94 15.30 24.44
N ASP A 838 26.12 16.57 24.04
CA ASP A 838 27.19 17.46 24.54
C ASP A 838 28.63 16.93 24.35
N ASN A 839 28.87 15.99 23.42
CA ASN A 839 30.20 15.44 23.13
C ASN A 839 31.01 16.39 22.23
N ASP A 840 32.34 16.36 22.33
CA ASP A 840 33.27 17.14 21.49
C ASP A 840 34.17 16.19 20.67
N LEU A 841 33.97 16.19 19.35
CA LEU A 841 34.47 15.18 18.42
C LEU A 841 35.36 15.85 17.34
N SER A 842 36.56 15.32 17.14
CA SER A 842 37.54 15.95 16.23
C SER A 842 38.41 14.96 15.46
N SER A 843 38.78 15.34 14.23
CA SER A 843 39.70 14.59 13.36
C SER A 843 39.37 13.10 13.21
N CYS A 844 38.08 12.78 13.11
CA CYS A 844 37.59 11.42 12.81
C CYS A 844 37.32 11.26 11.31
N ARG A 845 36.87 10.06 10.90
CA ARG A 845 36.26 9.84 9.59
C ARG A 845 34.89 10.46 9.60
N ASP A 846 33.92 9.84 10.28
CA ASP A 846 32.65 10.48 10.58
C ASP A 846 32.59 10.81 12.09
N GLY A 847 31.98 11.94 12.45
CA GLY A 847 31.85 12.36 13.84
C GLY A 847 30.87 11.47 14.60
N ILE A 848 29.62 11.47 14.15
CA ILE A 848 28.59 10.52 14.58
C ILE A 848 28.09 9.79 13.34
N TYR A 849 28.43 8.51 13.22
CA TYR A 849 27.86 7.61 12.22
C TYR A 849 26.66 6.85 12.82
N MET A 850 25.58 6.73 12.06
CA MET A 850 24.36 6.04 12.46
C MET A 850 23.82 5.21 11.31
N GLU A 851 23.56 3.94 11.55
CA GLU A 851 22.93 3.03 10.60
C GLU A 851 21.84 2.18 11.29
N LEU A 852 20.69 2.02 10.64
CA LEU A 852 19.52 1.26 11.15
C LEU A 852 19.04 1.69 12.56
N THR A 853 19.32 2.94 12.96
CA THR A 853 19.18 3.40 14.35
C THR A 853 17.92 4.25 14.55
N SER A 854 17.04 3.88 15.47
CA SER A 854 15.70 4.47 15.66
C SER A 854 15.56 5.31 16.95
N GLU A 855 14.59 6.24 16.97
CA GLU A 855 14.23 7.12 18.10
C GLU A 855 15.39 7.90 18.78
N ALA A 856 16.55 8.01 18.12
CA ALA A 856 17.76 8.55 18.71
C ALA A 856 17.68 10.07 18.93
N THR A 857 18.32 10.57 19.98
CA THR A 857 18.42 11.99 20.32
C THR A 857 19.88 12.43 20.33
N ILE A 858 20.27 13.18 19.31
CA ILE A 858 21.62 13.65 19.03
C ILE A 858 21.66 15.17 19.26
N ASP A 859 21.97 15.59 20.48
CA ASP A 859 21.80 17.00 20.90
C ASP A 859 23.13 17.67 21.32
N ARG A 860 23.36 18.92 20.87
CA ARG A 860 24.44 19.82 21.33
C ARG A 860 25.88 19.30 21.15
N ASN A 861 26.10 18.31 20.29
CA ASN A 861 27.44 17.79 20.01
C ASN A 861 28.24 18.78 19.14
N ARG A 862 29.54 18.94 19.42
CA ARG A 862 30.49 19.74 18.64
C ARG A 862 31.36 18.81 17.79
N ILE A 863 31.46 19.08 16.48
CA ILE A 863 32.04 18.12 15.54
C ILE A 863 32.88 18.82 14.46
N THR A 864 34.14 18.39 14.31
CA THR A 864 35.19 19.12 13.60
C THR A 864 36.16 18.22 12.82
N ASP A 865 36.79 18.76 11.77
CA ASP A 865 37.79 18.07 10.90
C ASP A 865 37.40 16.65 10.45
N SER A 866 36.10 16.40 10.30
CA SER A 866 35.56 15.11 9.89
C SER A 866 35.05 15.15 8.45
N ARG A 867 34.79 13.99 7.86
CA ARG A 867 34.13 13.85 6.55
C ARG A 867 32.67 14.26 6.70
N TYR A 868 31.87 13.45 7.37
CA TYR A 868 30.53 13.82 7.80
C TYR A 868 30.56 14.19 9.29
N ALA A 869 29.93 15.29 9.68
CA ALA A 869 29.81 15.62 11.09
C ALA A 869 28.79 14.68 11.76
N ILE A 870 27.59 14.60 11.19
CA ILE A 870 26.60 13.56 11.50
C ILE A 870 26.21 12.89 10.18
N HIS A 871 26.25 11.55 10.14
CA HIS A 871 25.97 10.72 8.97
C HIS A 871 24.94 9.68 9.34
N THR A 872 23.78 9.69 8.69
CA THR A 872 22.67 8.78 9.02
C THR A 872 22.13 8.05 7.81
N MET A 873 21.95 6.73 7.97
CA MET A 873 21.49 5.81 6.95
C MET A 873 20.34 4.98 7.54
N TRP A 874 19.11 5.17 7.05
CA TRP A 874 17.91 4.49 7.56
C TRP A 874 17.71 4.66 9.08
N CYS A 875 17.76 5.91 9.56
CA CYS A 875 17.69 6.26 10.99
C CYS A 875 16.40 7.03 11.30
N ASP A 876 15.32 6.29 11.51
CA ASP A 876 13.95 6.82 11.57
C ASP A 876 13.61 7.47 12.92
N GLU A 877 12.63 8.39 12.91
CA GLU A 877 12.00 9.02 14.08
C GLU A 877 12.99 9.78 15.01
N SER A 878 14.22 9.96 14.53
CA SER A 878 15.40 10.44 15.25
C SER A 878 15.58 11.96 15.16
N ARG A 879 16.28 12.54 16.14
CA ARG A 879 16.31 13.98 16.44
C ARG A 879 17.74 14.48 16.54
N TYR A 880 18.02 15.62 15.91
CA TYR A 880 19.34 16.23 15.77
C TYR A 880 19.20 17.71 16.15
N ARG A 881 19.53 18.09 17.40
CA ARG A 881 19.23 19.44 17.91
C ARG A 881 20.45 20.21 18.42
N GLY A 882 20.61 21.45 17.97
CA GLY A 882 21.63 22.36 18.53
C GLY A 882 23.09 21.91 18.33
N ASN A 883 23.36 20.95 17.44
CA ASN A 883 24.73 20.49 17.17
C ASN A 883 25.52 21.56 16.41
N TYR A 884 26.82 21.63 16.68
CA TYR A 884 27.74 22.58 16.04
C TYR A 884 28.75 21.83 15.17
N ALA A 885 28.56 21.89 13.84
CA ALA A 885 29.41 21.24 12.85
C ALA A 885 30.15 22.27 12.01
N HIS A 886 31.48 22.31 12.11
CA HIS A 886 32.30 23.23 11.32
C HIS A 886 33.58 22.60 10.75
N GLU A 887 34.01 23.13 9.59
CA GLU A 887 35.21 22.72 8.83
C GLU A 887 35.24 21.26 8.30
N ASN A 888 34.14 20.52 8.45
CA ASN A 888 33.94 19.16 7.95
C ASN A 888 33.75 19.14 6.41
N LEU A 889 33.82 17.98 5.75
CA LEU A 889 33.44 17.87 4.33
C LEU A 889 31.94 18.13 4.12
N VAL A 890 31.11 17.65 5.05
CA VAL A 890 29.66 17.88 5.17
C VAL A 890 29.28 18.05 6.64
N GLY A 891 28.35 18.95 6.93
CA GLY A 891 27.72 19.08 8.25
C GLY A 891 26.79 17.89 8.55
N LEU A 892 25.50 18.05 8.28
CA LEU A 892 24.51 16.98 8.47
C LEU A 892 24.28 16.23 7.15
N ALA A 893 24.58 14.93 7.12
CA ALA A 893 24.17 14.01 6.07
C ALA A 893 23.03 13.11 6.59
N LEU A 894 21.80 13.50 6.26
CA LEU A 894 20.58 12.84 6.73
C LEU A 894 19.94 12.12 5.53
N MET A 895 20.03 10.78 5.53
CA MET A 895 19.78 9.98 4.33
C MET A 895 18.83 8.80 4.59
N PHE A 896 17.95 8.53 3.62
CA PHE A 896 17.05 7.36 3.57
C PHE A 896 16.16 7.13 4.80
N SER A 897 15.84 8.19 5.55
CA SER A 897 15.18 8.12 6.86
C SER A 897 13.80 8.82 6.86
N LYS A 898 12.86 8.38 7.69
CA LYS A 898 11.53 9.00 7.84
C LYS A 898 11.30 9.65 9.22
N GLU A 899 10.44 10.66 9.26
CA GLU A 899 9.92 11.31 10.48
C GLU A 899 11.01 11.93 11.39
N ILE A 900 12.17 12.26 10.81
CA ILE A 900 13.32 12.82 11.53
C ILE A 900 13.18 14.33 11.81
N GLU A 901 13.88 14.84 12.82
CA GLU A 901 13.86 16.26 13.18
C GLU A 901 15.28 16.85 13.30
N ALA A 902 15.66 17.78 12.42
CA ALA A 902 16.88 18.58 12.55
C ALA A 902 16.53 20.02 12.95
N LYS A 903 16.85 20.43 14.19
CA LYS A 903 16.51 21.78 14.68
C LYS A 903 17.65 22.54 15.33
N GLN A 904 17.70 23.86 15.11
CA GLN A 904 18.62 24.78 15.78
C GLN A 904 20.12 24.44 15.63
N ASN A 905 20.50 23.59 14.67
CA ASN A 905 21.90 23.21 14.44
C ASN A 905 22.66 24.35 13.76
N ILE A 906 23.94 24.50 14.07
CA ILE A 906 24.82 25.53 13.51
C ILE A 906 25.88 24.86 12.65
N LEU A 907 25.82 25.13 11.34
CA LEU A 907 26.50 24.37 10.29
C LEU A 907 27.34 25.34 9.44
N HIS A 908 28.60 25.48 9.81
CA HIS A 908 29.45 26.61 9.44
C HIS A 908 30.71 26.18 8.67
N ASN A 909 31.02 26.79 7.54
CA ASN A 909 32.24 26.55 6.75
C ASN A 909 32.51 25.05 6.40
N ASN A 910 31.46 24.23 6.24
CA ASN A 910 31.63 22.84 5.80
C ASN A 910 31.83 22.80 4.27
N ARG A 911 32.83 22.05 3.83
CA ARG A 911 33.47 22.22 2.50
C ARG A 911 32.53 21.96 1.32
N THR A 912 31.49 21.12 1.47
CA THR A 912 30.56 20.78 0.38
C THR A 912 29.08 21.03 0.69
N HIS A 913 28.58 20.62 1.86
CA HIS A 913 27.16 20.75 2.22
C HIS A 913 26.98 21.10 3.70
N GLY A 914 26.07 22.03 4.00
CA GLY A 914 25.59 22.30 5.36
C GLY A 914 24.63 21.20 5.81
N ILE A 915 23.45 21.12 5.18
CA ILE A 915 22.50 20.02 5.28
C ILE A 915 22.37 19.32 3.93
N LEU A 916 22.64 18.01 3.93
CA LEU A 916 22.41 17.07 2.84
C LEU A 916 21.21 16.21 3.24
N TRP A 917 20.06 16.42 2.59
CA TRP A 917 18.75 15.86 2.94
C TRP A 917 18.25 14.98 1.79
N VAL A 918 18.52 13.67 1.88
CA VAL A 918 18.44 12.76 0.73
C VAL A 918 17.47 11.62 1.00
N GLN A 919 16.42 11.51 0.20
CA GLN A 919 15.35 10.50 0.34
C GLN A 919 14.74 10.48 1.76
N VAL A 920 14.53 11.66 2.33
CA VAL A 920 13.87 11.83 3.63
C VAL A 920 12.39 12.16 3.44
N THR A 921 11.53 11.58 4.27
CA THR A 921 10.07 11.81 4.22
C THR A 921 9.50 12.16 5.59
N TYR A 922 8.49 13.06 5.60
CA TYR A 922 7.84 13.56 6.82
C TYR A 922 8.78 14.19 7.86
N GLY A 923 10.02 14.51 7.48
CA GLY A 923 11.01 15.11 8.39
C GLY A 923 10.82 16.62 8.54
N THR A 924 11.37 17.18 9.62
CA THR A 924 11.36 18.61 9.90
C THR A 924 12.77 19.16 10.00
N ALA A 925 13.13 20.15 9.15
CA ALA A 925 14.33 20.96 9.29
C ALA A 925 13.93 22.38 9.70
N ALA A 926 14.13 22.76 10.97
CA ALA A 926 13.70 24.09 11.42
C ALA A 926 14.72 24.87 12.25
N ASP A 927 14.71 26.19 12.10
CA ASP A 927 15.48 27.12 12.92
C ASP A 927 17.01 26.91 12.87
N ASN A 928 17.53 26.18 11.88
CA ASN A 928 18.96 25.89 11.72
C ASN A 928 19.71 27.08 11.10
N VAL A 929 20.99 27.20 11.43
CA VAL A 929 21.90 28.26 10.95
C VAL A 929 22.95 27.63 10.04
N VAL A 930 22.92 27.98 8.75
CA VAL A 930 23.70 27.31 7.71
C VAL A 930 24.53 28.34 6.93
N ILE A 931 25.80 28.51 7.32
CA ILE A 931 26.64 29.64 6.89
C ILE A 931 27.94 29.19 6.22
N GLY A 932 28.28 29.77 5.06
CA GLY A 932 29.62 29.64 4.46
C GLY A 932 29.96 28.26 3.87
N ASN A 933 28.96 27.44 3.55
CA ASN A 933 29.14 26.12 2.95
C ASN A 933 29.01 26.22 1.40
N THR A 934 29.61 25.30 0.64
CA THR A 934 29.45 25.31 -0.83
C THR A 934 27.99 25.12 -1.26
N LYS A 935 27.22 24.29 -0.55
CA LYS A 935 25.75 24.26 -0.60
C LYS A 935 25.18 24.36 0.81
N GLY A 936 24.20 25.23 1.03
CA GLY A 936 23.52 25.35 2.32
C GLY A 936 22.62 24.15 2.58
N LEU A 937 21.46 24.12 1.93
CA LEU A 937 20.49 23.03 1.92
C LEU A 937 20.53 22.30 0.57
N PHE A 938 20.78 20.99 0.57
CA PHE A 938 20.63 20.14 -0.62
C PHE A 938 19.53 19.12 -0.37
N VAL A 939 18.42 19.22 -1.10
CA VAL A 939 17.23 18.38 -0.92
C VAL A 939 16.98 17.57 -2.18
N TYR A 940 17.06 16.25 -2.05
CA TYR A 940 17.00 15.32 -3.19
C TYR A 940 16.04 14.16 -2.93
N ASN A 941 15.13 13.91 -3.89
CA ASN A 941 14.14 12.83 -3.87
C ASN A 941 13.30 12.73 -2.57
N SER A 942 13.12 13.86 -1.87
CA SER A 942 12.54 13.96 -0.52
C SER A 942 11.16 14.61 -0.56
N LEU A 943 10.15 14.06 0.14
CA LEU A 943 8.74 14.49 0.05
C LEU A 943 8.11 14.73 1.43
N TYR A 944 7.08 15.58 1.48
CA TYR A 944 6.23 15.79 2.67
C TYR A 944 7.00 16.30 3.91
N ASN A 945 8.17 16.91 3.71
CA ASN A 945 8.98 17.49 4.78
C ASN A 945 8.54 18.92 5.09
N THR A 946 8.84 19.40 6.30
CA THR A 946 8.68 20.80 6.70
C THR A 946 10.04 21.46 6.88
N ILE A 947 10.37 22.44 6.04
CA ILE A 947 11.62 23.18 6.08
C ILE A 947 11.30 24.66 6.35
N ARG A 948 11.53 25.13 7.58
CA ARG A 948 11.05 26.44 8.03
C ARG A 948 11.96 27.19 8.99
N GLY A 949 11.94 28.52 8.99
CA GLY A 949 12.70 29.33 9.97
C GLY A 949 14.23 29.26 9.85
N ASN A 950 14.78 28.56 8.86
CA ASN A 950 16.22 28.34 8.74
C ASN A 950 16.92 29.58 8.17
N LEU A 951 18.06 29.96 8.77
CA LEU A 951 18.95 30.99 8.26
C LEU A 951 20.00 30.35 7.34
N VAL A 952 19.90 30.60 6.03
CA VAL A 952 20.76 30.00 5.01
C VAL A 952 21.53 31.13 4.32
N ALA A 953 22.80 31.32 4.69
CA ALA A 953 23.50 32.55 4.35
C ALA A 953 24.97 32.38 3.92
N ARG A 954 25.44 33.24 3.00
CA ARG A 954 26.82 33.26 2.49
C ARG A 954 27.33 31.92 1.94
N ASN A 955 26.43 31.04 1.50
CA ASN A 955 26.78 29.79 0.82
C ASN A 955 26.96 30.06 -0.68
N ASN A 956 27.76 29.28 -1.42
CA ASN A 956 27.81 29.43 -2.89
C ASN A 956 26.45 29.10 -3.52
N LEU A 957 25.72 28.14 -2.95
CA LEU A 957 24.33 27.83 -3.31
C LEU A 957 23.51 27.66 -2.03
N GLY A 958 22.58 28.56 -1.75
CA GLY A 958 21.76 28.53 -0.53
C GLY A 958 20.92 27.27 -0.45
N GLY A 959 20.01 27.07 -1.39
CA GLY A 959 19.21 25.85 -1.55
C GLY A 959 19.41 25.17 -2.91
N HIS A 960 19.37 23.84 -2.95
CA HIS A 960 19.39 23.06 -4.18
C HIS A 960 18.32 21.97 -4.10
N TYR A 961 17.29 22.09 -4.92
CA TYR A 961 16.11 21.24 -4.91
C TYR A 961 16.03 20.45 -6.21
N TRP A 962 16.12 19.13 -6.10
CA TRP A 962 16.28 18.23 -7.24
C TRP A 962 15.68 16.84 -6.96
N GLY A 963 15.71 15.94 -7.94
CA GLY A 963 15.20 14.56 -7.83
C GLY A 963 13.69 14.46 -7.60
N GLY A 964 12.90 15.46 -7.99
CA GLY A 964 11.45 15.47 -7.74
C GLY A 964 11.08 15.63 -6.26
N SER A 965 11.79 16.52 -5.54
CA SER A 965 11.53 16.84 -4.13
C SER A 965 10.33 17.80 -3.96
N GLU A 966 9.16 17.34 -4.37
CA GLU A 966 7.89 18.09 -4.36
C GLU A 966 7.13 17.92 -3.02
N GLU A 967 6.02 18.64 -2.85
CA GLU A 967 5.11 18.51 -1.69
C GLU A 967 5.81 18.77 -0.33
N ASN A 968 6.84 19.62 -0.29
CA ASN A 968 7.54 20.02 0.93
C ASN A 968 7.09 21.43 1.35
N VAL A 969 6.79 21.62 2.64
CA VAL A 969 6.39 22.91 3.22
C VAL A 969 7.62 23.79 3.43
N MET A 970 7.57 25.04 2.96
CA MET A 970 8.72 25.95 2.80
C MET A 970 8.38 27.35 3.29
N GLU A 971 8.59 27.61 4.57
CA GLU A 971 8.00 28.77 5.27
C GLU A 971 9.02 29.54 6.11
N ALA A 972 9.01 30.87 6.04
CA ALA A 972 9.82 31.73 6.92
C ALA A 972 11.33 31.41 6.95
N ASN A 973 11.92 30.83 5.91
CA ASN A 973 13.37 30.68 5.79
C ASN A 973 14.01 32.00 5.31
N ALA A 974 15.27 32.24 5.64
CA ALA A 974 15.99 33.46 5.26
C ALA A 974 17.23 33.15 4.42
N PHE A 975 17.19 33.52 3.14
CA PHE A 975 18.27 33.34 2.16
C PHE A 975 19.09 34.64 2.01
N ILE A 976 20.23 34.71 2.70
CA ILE A 976 21.00 35.96 2.90
C ILE A 976 22.42 35.89 2.29
N GLU A 977 22.75 36.78 1.36
CA GLU A 977 24.11 36.95 0.79
C GLU A 977 24.69 35.65 0.15
N ASN A 978 23.86 34.69 -0.27
CA ASN A 978 24.34 33.52 -1.00
C ASN A 978 24.78 33.90 -2.43
N GLU A 979 25.72 33.14 -3.03
CA GLU A 979 26.11 33.40 -4.42
C GLU A 979 24.99 33.02 -5.42
N ILE A 980 24.22 31.98 -5.11
CA ILE A 980 22.91 31.68 -5.69
C ILE A 980 21.96 31.40 -4.52
N GLN A 981 20.79 32.05 -4.44
CA GLN A 981 19.86 31.79 -3.32
C GLN A 981 19.32 30.36 -3.39
N VAL A 982 18.62 30.01 -4.47
CA VAL A 982 18.10 28.65 -4.68
C VAL A 982 18.19 28.25 -6.15
N LYS A 983 18.66 27.02 -6.39
CA LYS A 983 18.53 26.32 -7.67
C LYS A 983 17.42 25.26 -7.55
N PHE A 984 16.43 25.32 -8.43
CA PHE A 984 15.24 24.47 -8.38
C PHE A 984 15.08 23.64 -9.66
N VAL A 985 14.82 22.34 -9.54
CA VAL A 985 14.64 21.39 -10.64
C VAL A 985 13.55 20.37 -10.27
N ALA A 986 12.33 20.59 -10.78
CA ALA A 986 11.15 19.73 -10.61
C ALA A 986 10.28 19.74 -11.89
N ALA A 987 9.18 18.99 -11.91
CA ALA A 987 8.29 18.94 -13.08
C ALA A 987 7.28 20.11 -13.12
N LYS A 988 6.92 20.67 -11.96
CA LYS A 988 5.92 21.73 -11.80
C LYS A 988 6.41 22.86 -10.90
N ASP A 989 5.78 24.03 -11.00
CA ASP A 989 6.01 25.14 -10.06
C ASP A 989 5.68 24.72 -8.62
N GLN A 990 6.40 25.27 -7.63
CA GLN A 990 6.18 25.01 -6.21
C GLN A 990 5.94 26.32 -5.46
N THR A 991 4.89 26.36 -4.64
CA THR A 991 4.57 27.52 -3.79
C THR A 991 5.31 27.39 -2.47
N TRP A 992 6.23 28.31 -2.20
CA TRP A 992 6.85 28.51 -0.88
C TRP A 992 6.22 29.79 -0.28
N VAL A 993 6.17 29.99 1.04
CA VAL A 993 5.38 31.11 1.61
C VAL A 993 6.14 31.86 2.70
N GLY A 994 6.29 33.18 2.54
CA GLY A 994 6.79 34.03 3.62
C GLY A 994 8.29 33.88 3.86
N ASN A 995 9.08 33.50 2.87
CA ASN A 995 10.54 33.42 2.99
C ASN A 995 11.18 34.79 2.73
N TYR A 996 12.28 35.09 3.39
CA TYR A 996 13.09 36.28 3.16
C TYR A 996 14.20 35.99 2.13
N TRP A 997 14.38 36.90 1.16
CA TRP A 997 15.38 36.77 0.10
C TRP A 997 16.17 38.08 -0.02
N SER A 998 17.49 38.01 0.16
CA SER A 998 18.37 39.19 0.18
C SER A 998 18.55 39.93 -1.16
N ASP A 999 18.05 39.36 -2.26
CA ASP A 999 17.95 39.96 -3.59
C ASP A 999 16.50 40.27 -4.01
N TYR A 1000 15.55 40.19 -3.08
CA TYR A 1000 14.17 40.63 -3.32
C TYR A 1000 14.11 42.14 -3.58
N GLY A 1001 13.73 42.51 -4.81
CA GLY A 1001 13.58 43.90 -5.24
C GLY A 1001 12.14 44.41 -5.26
N GLY A 1002 11.24 43.80 -4.48
CA GLY A 1002 9.85 44.23 -4.37
C GLY A 1002 9.65 45.40 -3.38
N TRP A 1003 8.40 45.62 -3.02
CA TRP A 1003 7.94 46.64 -2.08
C TRP A 1003 6.78 46.12 -1.25
N ASP A 1004 6.53 46.85 -0.17
CA ASP A 1004 5.44 46.70 0.79
C ASP A 1004 4.82 48.10 0.89
N LEU A 1005 3.51 48.20 0.62
CA LEU A 1005 2.73 49.44 0.47
C LEU A 1005 1.68 49.61 1.57
N ASP A 1006 1.34 48.56 2.32
CA ASP A 1006 0.40 48.62 3.47
C ASP A 1006 1.04 48.36 4.85
N ASP A 1007 2.37 48.18 4.92
CA ASP A 1007 3.21 48.11 6.13
C ASP A 1007 2.94 46.83 6.97
N ASP A 1008 2.64 45.73 6.27
CA ASP A 1008 2.30 44.40 6.80
C ASP A 1008 3.56 43.54 7.09
N GLY A 1009 4.68 43.81 6.40
CA GLY A 1009 5.94 43.07 6.51
C GLY A 1009 6.16 42.04 5.39
N SER A 1010 5.21 41.89 4.47
CA SER A 1010 5.29 41.05 3.27
C SER A 1010 5.21 41.91 2.01
N GLY A 1011 5.99 41.59 0.98
CA GLY A 1011 5.96 42.36 -0.27
C GLY A 1011 4.89 41.89 -1.26
N GLU A 1012 4.19 42.80 -1.94
CA GLU A 1012 3.08 42.42 -2.85
C GLU A 1012 3.53 41.85 -4.20
N VAL A 1013 4.83 41.85 -4.48
CA VAL A 1013 5.39 41.30 -5.72
C VAL A 1013 5.86 39.87 -5.46
N PRO A 1014 5.26 38.82 -6.05
CA PRO A 1014 5.73 37.46 -5.80
C PRO A 1014 7.18 37.26 -6.25
N TYR A 1015 8.03 36.74 -5.37
CA TYR A 1015 9.39 36.31 -5.70
C TYR A 1015 9.31 35.05 -6.58
N ARG A 1016 10.24 34.91 -7.52
CA ARG A 1016 10.30 33.80 -8.48
C ARG A 1016 11.74 33.39 -8.70
N SER A 1017 12.04 32.09 -8.64
CA SER A 1017 13.34 31.55 -9.03
C SER A 1017 13.39 31.18 -10.52
N ASN A 1018 14.58 30.83 -11.02
CA ASN A 1018 14.80 30.31 -12.38
C ASN A 1018 14.37 31.28 -13.50
N THR A 1019 14.48 32.58 -13.27
CA THR A 1019 14.18 33.64 -14.26
C THR A 1019 15.24 33.71 -15.37
N LEU A 1020 14.93 34.44 -16.44
CA LEU A 1020 15.91 34.80 -17.48
C LEU A 1020 17.05 35.68 -16.90
N VAL A 1021 16.72 36.48 -15.88
CA VAL A 1021 17.70 37.20 -15.07
C VAL A 1021 18.64 36.22 -14.34
N ASP A 1022 18.10 35.20 -13.65
CA ASP A 1022 18.92 34.17 -12.99
C ASP A 1022 19.80 33.42 -13.98
N ALA A 1023 19.27 33.06 -15.16
CA ALA A 1023 20.04 32.42 -16.22
C ALA A 1023 21.24 33.26 -16.69
N LEU A 1024 21.07 34.58 -16.76
CA LEU A 1024 22.15 35.51 -17.11
C LEU A 1024 23.14 35.73 -15.97
N LEU A 1025 22.69 35.70 -14.71
CA LEU A 1025 23.54 35.72 -13.52
C LEU A 1025 24.34 34.42 -13.34
N TYR A 1026 23.78 33.25 -13.71
CA TYR A 1026 24.50 31.98 -13.76
C TYR A 1026 25.62 32.00 -14.81
N ALA A 1027 25.38 32.61 -15.98
CA ALA A 1027 26.40 32.76 -17.01
C ALA A 1027 27.47 33.79 -16.62
N HIS A 1028 27.06 34.88 -15.94
CA HIS A 1028 27.92 36.02 -15.62
C HIS A 1028 27.69 36.53 -14.18
N PRO A 1029 28.28 35.91 -13.14
CA PRO A 1029 28.08 36.31 -11.74
C PRO A 1029 28.47 37.77 -11.44
N SER A 1030 29.40 38.34 -12.20
CA SER A 1030 29.77 39.77 -12.13
C SER A 1030 28.63 40.72 -12.51
N ALA A 1031 27.62 40.26 -13.25
CA ALA A 1031 26.46 41.07 -13.63
C ALA A 1031 25.52 41.38 -12.45
N LYS A 1032 25.72 40.77 -11.26
CA LYS A 1032 25.02 41.14 -10.02
C LYS A 1032 25.09 42.64 -9.70
N PHE A 1033 26.19 43.31 -10.04
CA PHE A 1033 26.32 44.77 -9.83
C PHE A 1033 25.31 45.60 -10.66
N LEU A 1034 24.63 44.97 -11.63
CA LEU A 1034 23.63 45.57 -12.49
C LEU A 1034 22.18 45.23 -12.09
N LEU A 1035 21.95 44.48 -11.00
CA LEU A 1035 20.61 44.12 -10.52
C LEU A 1035 19.69 45.34 -10.33
N THR A 1036 20.22 46.43 -9.76
CA THR A 1036 19.48 47.69 -9.56
C THR A 1036 19.51 48.60 -10.80
N SER A 1037 20.01 48.14 -11.94
CA SER A 1037 20.09 48.95 -13.16
C SER A 1037 18.76 48.95 -13.94
N PRO A 1038 18.44 50.02 -14.69
CA PRO A 1038 17.27 50.06 -15.55
C PRO A 1038 17.23 48.92 -16.59
N ALA A 1039 18.39 48.41 -17.01
CA ALA A 1039 18.46 47.32 -17.99
C ALA A 1039 17.93 45.99 -17.42
N PHE A 1040 18.29 45.66 -16.18
CA PHE A 1040 17.78 44.45 -15.51
C PHE A 1040 16.30 44.58 -15.15
N GLN A 1041 15.85 45.76 -14.72
CA GLN A 1041 14.42 46.01 -14.46
C GLN A 1041 13.58 45.91 -15.75
N VAL A 1042 14.08 46.40 -16.89
CA VAL A 1042 13.41 46.23 -18.20
C VAL A 1042 13.42 44.77 -18.65
N LEU A 1043 14.48 44.00 -18.38
CA LEU A 1043 14.55 42.58 -18.71
C LEU A 1043 13.53 41.76 -17.90
N ALA A 1044 13.48 41.97 -16.58
CA ALA A 1044 12.50 41.33 -15.69
C ALA A 1044 11.06 41.72 -16.01
N LEU A 1045 10.82 42.98 -16.42
CA LEU A 1045 9.50 43.43 -16.89
C LEU A 1045 9.13 42.75 -18.22
N ALA A 1046 10.06 42.65 -19.17
CA ALA A 1046 9.82 41.97 -20.44
C ALA A 1046 9.50 40.47 -20.26
N GLU A 1047 10.21 39.80 -19.35
CA GLU A 1047 9.92 38.41 -18.97
C GLU A 1047 8.53 38.26 -18.33
N ARG A 1048 8.11 39.23 -17.51
CA ARG A 1048 6.78 39.24 -16.87
C ARG A 1048 5.63 39.42 -17.85
N GLU A 1049 5.78 40.31 -18.84
CA GLU A 1049 4.74 40.61 -19.83
C GLU A 1049 4.76 39.63 -21.03
N PHE A 1050 5.90 38.96 -21.29
CA PHE A 1050 6.07 38.01 -22.40
C PHE A 1050 6.71 36.67 -21.94
N PRO A 1051 5.99 35.83 -21.17
CA PRO A 1051 6.48 34.53 -20.72
C PRO A 1051 6.47 33.49 -21.85
N ILE A 1052 7.45 33.59 -22.76
CA ILE A 1052 7.54 32.78 -24.00
C ILE A 1052 8.00 31.33 -23.74
N ILE A 1053 8.73 31.07 -22.65
CA ILE A 1053 9.09 29.73 -22.18
C ILE A 1053 9.01 29.72 -20.64
N THR A 1054 8.19 28.84 -20.05
CA THR A 1054 8.12 28.68 -18.60
C THR A 1054 8.92 27.47 -18.14
N VAL A 1055 10.12 27.69 -17.59
CA VAL A 1055 10.77 26.68 -16.74
C VAL A 1055 10.04 26.57 -15.39
N PRO A 1056 9.93 25.35 -14.83
CA PRO A 1056 9.44 25.16 -13.46
C PRO A 1056 10.25 25.96 -12.44
N LYS A 1057 9.56 26.63 -11.53
CA LYS A 1057 10.13 27.59 -10.58
C LYS A 1057 9.49 27.52 -9.20
N ILE A 1058 10.22 28.03 -8.22
CA ILE A 1058 9.64 28.42 -6.93
C ILE A 1058 8.91 29.74 -7.14
N VAL A 1059 7.72 29.85 -6.55
CA VAL A 1059 6.97 31.11 -6.42
C VAL A 1059 6.73 31.34 -4.94
N ASP A 1060 7.19 32.47 -4.41
CA ASP A 1060 6.78 32.93 -3.07
C ASP A 1060 5.78 34.09 -3.23
N PRO A 1061 4.49 33.90 -2.89
CA PRO A 1061 3.44 34.87 -3.16
C PRO A 1061 3.42 36.03 -2.16
N SER A 1062 4.14 35.92 -1.04
CA SER A 1062 4.21 36.91 0.03
C SER A 1062 5.60 36.92 0.67
N PRO A 1063 6.67 37.31 -0.05
CA PRO A 1063 8.04 37.28 0.46
C PRO A 1063 8.19 38.23 1.66
N GLN A 1064 8.90 37.82 2.70
CA GLN A 1064 9.11 38.67 3.88
C GLN A 1064 10.07 39.82 3.58
N MET A 1065 9.76 41.01 4.10
CA MET A 1065 10.59 42.22 3.98
C MET A 1065 11.77 42.25 4.97
N SER A 1066 11.79 41.37 5.97
CA SER A 1066 12.91 41.20 6.91
C SER A 1066 13.11 39.73 7.31
N PRO A 1067 14.33 39.30 7.72
CA PRO A 1067 14.57 37.91 8.11
C PRO A 1067 13.79 37.51 9.36
N SER A 1068 13.09 36.37 9.27
CA SER A 1068 12.35 35.73 10.36
C SER A 1068 13.16 35.51 11.64
N MET A 1069 14.44 35.15 11.50
CA MET A 1069 15.37 34.94 12.61
C MET A 1069 16.00 36.28 13.03
N ALA A 1070 15.42 36.94 14.04
CA ALA A 1070 15.79 38.30 14.45
C ALA A 1070 17.29 38.53 14.75
N GLU A 1071 18.02 37.50 15.19
CA GLU A 1071 19.45 37.58 15.54
C GLU A 1071 20.41 37.32 14.35
N TRP A 1072 19.89 37.19 13.12
CA TRP A 1072 20.65 36.84 11.91
C TRP A 1072 21.95 37.64 11.71
N ALA A 1073 21.93 38.95 11.96
CA ALA A 1073 23.09 39.83 11.79
C ALA A 1073 24.19 39.56 12.83
N THR A 1074 23.81 39.18 14.06
CA THR A 1074 24.74 38.75 15.11
C THR A 1074 25.37 37.42 14.76
N LEU A 1075 24.56 36.46 14.28
CA LEU A 1075 25.02 35.14 13.84
C LEU A 1075 26.00 35.27 12.66
N LEU A 1076 25.72 36.15 11.68
CA LEU A 1076 26.63 36.46 10.57
C LEU A 1076 27.93 37.18 10.98
N ALA A 1077 27.98 37.79 12.15
CA ALA A 1077 29.21 38.36 12.71
C ALA A 1077 29.99 37.34 13.56
N GLN A 1078 29.29 36.44 14.23
CA GLN A 1078 29.87 35.35 15.05
C GLN A 1078 30.44 34.21 14.19
N TYR A 1079 29.80 33.90 13.05
CA TYR A 1079 30.15 32.81 12.15
C TYR A 1079 30.53 33.36 10.76
N PRO A 1080 31.74 33.94 10.60
CA PRO A 1080 32.18 34.51 9.33
C PRO A 1080 32.43 33.42 8.28
N ALA A 1081 31.91 33.59 7.07
CA ALA A 1081 32.13 32.67 5.97
C ALA A 1081 33.61 32.72 5.51
N ALA A 1082 34.24 31.56 5.37
CA ALA A 1082 35.59 31.46 4.82
C ALA A 1082 35.57 31.65 3.29
N PRO A 1083 36.64 32.19 2.66
CA PRO A 1083 36.77 32.17 1.20
C PRO A 1083 36.95 30.73 0.72
N ALA A 1084 35.97 30.19 -0.01
CA ALA A 1084 36.05 28.84 -0.55
C ALA A 1084 36.94 28.81 -1.82
N GLU A 1085 38.04 28.06 -1.79
CA GLU A 1085 38.96 27.88 -2.92
C GLU A 1085 38.51 26.81 -3.94
N TYR A 1086 37.39 26.12 -3.69
CA TYR A 1086 37.11 24.81 -4.30
C TYR A 1086 35.84 24.70 -5.17
N TYR A 1087 35.69 25.67 -6.08
CA TYR A 1087 35.11 25.41 -7.41
C TYR A 1087 36.18 25.75 -8.47
N LEU A 1088 36.12 25.07 -9.62
CA LEU A 1088 37.15 25.12 -10.69
C LEU A 1088 37.75 26.50 -10.94
N GLU A 1089 39.08 26.57 -11.06
CA GLU A 1089 39.88 27.78 -11.21
C GLU A 1089 39.30 28.78 -12.24
N MET A 1090 38.68 29.84 -11.72
CA MET A 1090 38.96 31.18 -12.18
C MET A 1090 39.59 31.93 -11.02
N GLU A 1091 40.89 32.22 -11.10
CA GLU A 1091 41.53 33.13 -10.16
C GLU A 1091 40.75 34.45 -10.09
N LYS A 1092 40.50 34.97 -8.89
CA LYS A 1092 39.95 36.32 -8.74
C LYS A 1092 40.94 37.32 -9.33
N LEU A 1093 40.64 37.81 -10.53
CA LEU A 1093 41.42 38.83 -11.23
C LEU A 1093 41.80 39.97 -10.26
N PRO A 1094 43.06 40.46 -10.25
CA PRO A 1094 43.61 41.31 -9.19
C PRO A 1094 43.01 42.73 -9.08
N HIS A 1095 41.92 43.00 -9.79
CA HIS A 1095 41.09 44.20 -9.67
C HIS A 1095 39.74 43.95 -8.94
N ILE A 1096 39.50 42.73 -8.45
CA ILE A 1096 38.34 42.36 -7.61
C ILE A 1096 38.75 42.42 -6.13
N PRO A 1097 37.93 43.00 -5.22
CA PRO A 1097 38.23 43.03 -3.79
C PRO A 1097 38.54 41.64 -3.21
N GLY A 1098 39.72 41.49 -2.61
CA GLY A 1098 40.21 40.23 -2.05
C GLY A 1098 41.03 39.36 -3.00
N GLY A 1099 41.26 39.76 -4.25
CA GLY A 1099 42.35 39.19 -5.06
C GLY A 1099 43.72 39.63 -4.51
N GLN A 1100 44.71 38.73 -4.53
CA GLN A 1100 46.10 39.09 -4.23
C GLN A 1100 46.79 39.64 -5.50
N PRO A 1101 47.82 40.52 -5.36
CA PRO A 1101 48.41 41.27 -6.47
C PRO A 1101 49.48 40.50 -7.27
#